data_AF-A0A835WK57-F1
#
_entry.id   AF-A0A835WK57-F1
#
_cell.length_a   1.000
_cell.length_b   1.000
_cell.length_c   1.000
_cell.angle_alpha   90.00
_cell.angle_beta   90.00
_cell.angle_gamma   90.00
#
_symmetry.space_group_name_H-M   'P 1'
#
loop_
_entity.id
_entity.type
_entity.pdbx_description
1 polymer ?
#
loop_
_entity_poly.entity_id
_entity_poly.type
_entity_poly.pdbx_seq_one_letter_code
_entity_poly.pdbx_strand_id
1 'polypeptide(L)'
;MDEVRGKVDDFTGKRSVRELLIGTYDMKYLCKPVFPYFRKSKGVPPPRFFGKDDFLGLFVALVMGLQHALAMVGGLITPPLLISNLGFGTRPGSGIPYSSGNPAETQRYLVQAALIVCGIMTFFQVLGVRIWKTNFQFGAGILSCMGVSFTTVPIATSVISQLMKEQGHTFEEAYGMFLGTIAVCGIIPVILSFFPIRVIKKIFPPIVCGITIMMIGVHLIGAGFKNWGGGAFCADNWQHPPAAKTCYLPAKYPNGTSYMQQSNLCWVGPGVKCGDPTKTEVFLPFGSQQYIGLGFLVFVTIIVLEIFGSPFMRNASVILALLFGYLIAAVTNYQGKKYVITKKIDQAPGITFLWTTTFPLGFYGPAVIPLMIVFIITSIETVGDTAATMEASRMAVDTEDGTRRIKGALLNDGISGIFSALATSLPLTTFAQNNGVISLTNVAARQAGFAAAFWLFLLGIVGKIGAWITTIPECVLGGMTTFLFANVIASGIKIIINGDPLTRRSRFILACSLALAFGVELVPQWATLNLWPVTPGMSPGLRGLRDAIILVISTSFTLGAVVALILNLIIPQDASSTSTNLELPELEAKDIAVTDSNHSTTDSEDPSTKKPATAAVVLSPAPGAVVASRQDDHPSFPYFRKGRRGVAPPRFFGREDYLGFFVALVMGLQHALAMVGGLITPPLLISNLGFGTRPGTSPPVPYSSGNPADTQRYLVQASLIVCGIMTFFQVLGVRIWKTNYQFGAGILSCMGVSFTTVPIATSVIGQLMKEQGHTFEEAYGMFLGTIAMCAVIPVILSFFPIRVIKKIFPPIVCGITIMMIGVHLIGAGFKNWGGGAFCADNWQHPPAAKTCYLPAKYPNGTSYMQQSNLCWVGPGVKCGDPTKTEVFLPFGSQQYIGLGFLVFVTIIVLEIFGSPFMRNASVILALLFGYLIAAVTNYQGKKYVITTKIEQAPGITFLWTTTFPLGFYPPAIIPLMIVFVITSIETVGDTAATMEASRMAVDTEDGTRRIKGALLNDGISGIFSALATSLPLTTFAQNNGVISLTNVAARQAGFAAAFWLFLLGILGKIGAWITTIPECVLGGMTTFLFANVIASGIKIIINGDPLTRRSRFILACSLALAFGVELVPQWATLNLWPVTPGMSPGLRGLRDAIILVISTSFTLGAVVALILNLIIPQDASSTSTNLELPELEAKAIAAEKSGSGKDSASDELSSHSHVDAAAGHMVPPAVAMVAADVAGKV
;
A
#
# COMPACT_ATOMS: atom_id res chain seq x y z
N MET A 1 51.91 -2.64 -7.14
CA MET A 1 51.63 -1.18 -7.13
C MET A 1 51.27 -0.68 -8.53
N ASP A 2 51.55 -1.46 -9.56
CA ASP A 2 51.53 -1.06 -10.96
C ASP A 2 50.11 -0.91 -11.52
N GLU A 3 49.12 -1.59 -10.94
CA GLU A 3 47.70 -1.34 -11.21
C GLU A 3 47.23 0.04 -10.70
N VAL A 4 47.86 0.56 -9.64
CA VAL A 4 47.62 1.95 -9.17
C VAL A 4 48.38 2.93 -10.06
N ARG A 5 49.60 2.57 -10.49
CA ARG A 5 50.40 3.39 -11.41
C ARG A 5 49.70 3.57 -12.76
N GLY A 6 49.22 2.49 -13.38
CA GLY A 6 48.42 2.56 -14.61
C GLY A 6 47.12 3.35 -14.48
N LYS A 7 46.45 3.31 -13.30
CA LYS A 7 45.27 4.15 -13.01
C LYS A 7 45.59 5.62 -12.74
N VAL A 8 46.82 5.94 -12.34
CA VAL A 8 47.35 7.32 -12.24
C VAL A 8 47.81 7.83 -13.60
N ASP A 9 48.39 6.97 -14.43
CA ASP A 9 48.79 7.30 -15.80
C ASP A 9 47.55 7.60 -16.69
N ASP A 10 46.46 6.86 -16.54
CA ASP A 10 45.16 7.13 -17.20
C ASP A 10 44.44 8.40 -16.65
N PHE A 11 44.84 8.86 -15.46
CA PHE A 11 44.43 10.14 -14.87
C PHE A 11 45.30 11.33 -15.31
N THR A 12 46.50 11.09 -15.84
CA THR A 12 47.50 12.12 -16.20
C THR A 12 47.70 12.31 -17.70
N GLY A 13 46.98 11.56 -18.54
CA GLY A 13 46.76 11.95 -19.94
C GLY A 13 46.27 13.40 -20.02
N LYS A 14 46.79 14.18 -20.98
CA LYS A 14 46.57 15.64 -21.14
C LYS A 14 45.10 15.98 -21.49
N ARG A 15 44.18 15.85 -20.54
CA ARG A 15 42.79 16.31 -20.66
C ARG A 15 42.77 17.83 -20.69
N SER A 16 41.94 18.40 -21.57
CA SER A 16 41.71 19.84 -21.63
C SER A 16 41.16 20.36 -20.30
N VAL A 17 41.50 21.58 -19.90
CA VAL A 17 40.90 22.24 -18.71
C VAL A 17 39.37 22.26 -18.80
N ARG A 18 38.83 22.35 -20.02
CA ARG A 18 37.39 22.27 -20.30
C ARG A 18 36.82 20.87 -20.03
N GLU A 19 37.54 19.81 -20.37
CA GLU A 19 37.15 18.42 -20.10
C GLU A 19 37.26 18.07 -18.61
N LEU A 20 38.28 18.60 -17.92
CA LEU A 20 38.45 18.41 -16.48
C LEU A 20 37.31 19.08 -15.68
N LEU A 21 36.84 20.25 -16.12
CA LEU A 21 35.74 20.98 -15.49
C LEU A 21 34.36 20.48 -15.91
N ILE A 22 34.06 20.48 -17.22
CA ILE A 22 32.69 20.28 -17.75
C ILE A 22 32.49 18.86 -18.29
N GLY A 23 33.56 18.11 -18.56
CA GLY A 23 33.48 16.75 -19.11
C GLY A 23 32.70 16.66 -20.42
N THR A 24 32.09 15.49 -20.65
CA THR A 24 31.36 15.15 -21.88
C THR A 24 29.84 15.09 -21.70
N TYR A 25 29.31 15.57 -20.57
CA TYR A 25 27.88 15.50 -20.24
C TYR A 25 27.07 16.63 -20.90
N ASP A 26 25.92 16.31 -21.52
CA ASP A 26 25.04 17.32 -22.11
C ASP A 26 24.18 18.04 -21.06
N MET A 27 24.71 19.16 -20.56
CA MET A 27 23.99 20.07 -19.66
C MET A 27 22.72 20.67 -20.28
N LYS A 28 22.59 20.71 -21.62
CA LYS A 28 21.39 21.24 -22.30
C LYS A 28 20.20 20.30 -22.10
N TYR A 29 20.42 18.98 -22.10
CA TYR A 29 19.40 18.00 -21.72
C TYR A 29 18.91 18.22 -20.29
N LEU A 30 19.84 18.41 -19.34
CA LEU A 30 19.55 18.54 -17.91
C LEU A 30 18.68 19.77 -17.58
N CYS A 31 18.90 20.88 -18.29
CA CYS A 31 18.27 22.17 -17.99
C CYS A 31 17.08 22.52 -18.90
N LYS A 32 16.92 21.92 -20.09
CA LYS A 32 15.82 22.27 -21.01
C LYS A 32 14.47 21.69 -20.50
N PRO A 33 13.44 22.53 -20.29
CA PRO A 33 12.10 22.04 -19.95
C PRO A 33 11.45 21.34 -21.16
N VAL A 34 10.55 20.39 -20.89
CA VAL A 34 9.80 19.64 -21.90
C VAL A 34 8.34 20.09 -21.83
N PHE A 35 7.89 20.87 -22.82
CA PHE A 35 6.49 21.29 -22.93
C PHE A 35 5.67 20.20 -23.66
N PRO A 36 4.74 19.50 -22.99
CA PRO A 36 4.12 18.31 -23.58
C PRO A 36 3.14 18.59 -24.71
N TYR A 37 2.47 19.74 -24.65
CA TYR A 37 1.31 20.06 -25.50
C TYR A 37 1.66 20.96 -26.71
N PHE A 38 2.88 21.49 -26.79
CA PHE A 38 3.30 22.35 -27.90
C PHE A 38 4.13 21.59 -28.95
N ARG A 39 3.48 21.34 -30.09
CA ARG A 39 3.99 20.96 -31.43
C ARG A 39 5.40 20.35 -31.50
N LYS A 40 5.47 19.01 -31.61
CA LYS A 40 6.64 18.22 -32.09
C LYS A 40 8.03 18.78 -31.67
N SER A 41 8.21 19.18 -30.41
CA SER A 41 9.57 19.32 -29.87
C SER A 41 10.18 17.92 -29.84
N LYS A 42 10.98 17.56 -30.84
CA LYS A 42 11.90 16.42 -30.76
C LYS A 42 12.66 16.59 -29.44
N GLY A 43 12.42 15.69 -28.49
CA GLY A 43 13.13 15.71 -27.22
C GLY A 43 14.63 15.69 -27.50
N VAL A 44 15.42 16.37 -26.68
CA VAL A 44 16.87 16.13 -26.72
C VAL A 44 17.04 14.65 -26.37
N PRO A 45 17.70 13.83 -27.22
CA PRO A 45 17.84 12.41 -26.95
C PRO A 45 18.51 12.19 -25.58
N PRO A 46 18.15 11.12 -24.86
CA PRO A 46 18.71 10.89 -23.53
C PRO A 46 20.25 10.80 -23.63
N PRO A 47 20.99 11.45 -22.71
CA PRO A 47 22.44 11.47 -22.75
C PRO A 47 23.00 10.05 -22.58
N ARG A 48 24.22 9.83 -23.10
CA ARG A 48 24.99 8.60 -22.90
C ARG A 48 24.95 8.21 -21.41
N PHE A 49 24.77 6.91 -21.15
CA PHE A 49 24.86 6.38 -19.79
C PHE A 49 26.30 6.43 -19.28
N PHE A 50 26.50 7.07 -18.12
CA PHE A 50 27.77 7.13 -17.40
C PHE A 50 27.76 6.07 -16.31
N GLY A 51 28.59 5.04 -16.48
CA GLY A 51 28.78 3.95 -15.51
C GLY A 51 29.46 4.41 -14.21
N LYS A 52 29.58 3.51 -13.23
CA LYS A 52 30.06 3.88 -11.88
C LYS A 52 31.45 4.53 -11.86
N ASP A 53 32.32 4.18 -12.82
CA ASP A 53 33.72 4.60 -12.91
C ASP A 53 33.98 5.63 -14.04
N ASP A 54 32.94 6.03 -14.78
CA ASP A 54 33.08 7.04 -15.84
C ASP A 54 33.36 8.43 -15.24
N PHE A 55 34.22 9.21 -15.92
CA PHE A 55 34.58 10.56 -15.50
C PHE A 55 33.59 11.61 -16.04
N LEU A 56 33.00 12.39 -15.14
CA LEU A 56 32.00 13.43 -15.44
C LEU A 56 32.58 14.83 -15.65
N GLY A 57 33.77 15.10 -15.10
CA GLY A 57 34.26 16.47 -14.88
C GLY A 57 33.78 17.06 -13.55
N LEU A 58 34.60 17.92 -12.94
CA LEU A 58 34.41 18.42 -11.57
C LEU A 58 33.11 19.23 -11.39
N PHE A 59 32.78 20.10 -12.34
CA PHE A 59 31.57 20.94 -12.29
C PHE A 59 30.30 20.11 -12.45
N VAL A 60 30.28 19.17 -13.41
CA VAL A 60 29.15 18.23 -13.58
C VAL A 60 28.99 17.38 -12.31
N ALA A 61 30.07 16.82 -11.78
CA ALA A 61 30.03 16.04 -10.55
C ALA A 61 29.47 16.87 -9.38
N LEU A 62 29.87 18.14 -9.22
CA LEU A 62 29.32 19.04 -8.19
C LEU A 62 27.84 19.37 -8.40
N VAL A 63 27.38 19.58 -9.63
CA VAL A 63 25.96 19.85 -9.96
C VAL A 63 25.09 18.61 -9.73
N MET A 64 25.55 17.43 -10.17
CA MET A 64 24.86 16.16 -9.95
C MET A 64 24.85 15.79 -8.45
N GLY A 65 25.98 16.01 -7.75
CA GLY A 65 26.05 15.82 -6.31
C GLY A 65 25.12 16.75 -5.53
N LEU A 66 24.99 18.02 -5.96
CA LEU A 66 24.02 18.95 -5.39
C LEU A 66 22.59 18.45 -5.62
N GLN A 67 22.28 17.94 -6.81
CA GLN A 67 20.98 17.37 -7.14
C GLN A 67 20.65 16.16 -6.26
N HIS A 68 21.61 15.26 -6.02
CA HIS A 68 21.45 14.15 -5.07
C HIS A 68 21.24 14.64 -3.63
N ALA A 69 22.07 15.56 -3.14
CA ALA A 69 21.92 16.13 -1.79
C ALA A 69 20.53 16.78 -1.62
N LEU A 70 20.12 17.63 -2.56
CA LEU A 70 18.82 18.30 -2.59
C LEU A 70 17.62 17.33 -2.63
N ALA A 71 17.72 16.22 -3.37
CA ALA A 71 16.69 15.19 -3.40
C ALA A 71 16.52 14.45 -2.06
N MET A 72 17.57 14.40 -1.24
CA MET A 72 17.58 13.69 0.04
C MET A 72 17.30 14.59 1.25
N VAL A 73 17.66 15.88 1.20
CA VAL A 73 17.55 16.84 2.33
C VAL A 73 16.19 16.78 3.04
N GLY A 74 15.08 16.80 2.31
CA GLY A 74 13.74 16.75 2.92
C GLY A 74 13.49 15.50 3.77
N GLY A 75 14.09 14.37 3.38
CA GLY A 75 14.08 13.14 4.17
C GLY A 75 15.04 13.20 5.37
N LEU A 76 16.26 13.70 5.17
CA LEU A 76 17.30 13.79 6.22
C LEU A 76 16.91 14.66 7.42
N ILE A 77 16.21 15.78 7.17
CA ILE A 77 15.84 16.74 8.22
C ILE A 77 14.62 16.32 9.04
N THR A 78 13.77 15.44 8.52
CA THR A 78 12.45 15.16 9.13
C THR A 78 12.54 14.34 10.42
N PRO A 79 13.31 13.23 10.53
CA PRO A 79 13.43 12.47 11.77
C PRO A 79 13.98 13.30 12.96
N PRO A 80 15.06 14.12 12.81
CA PRO A 80 15.51 15.03 13.86
C PRO A 80 14.44 16.03 14.32
N LEU A 81 13.68 16.61 13.38
CA LEU A 81 12.59 17.55 13.71
C LEU A 81 11.47 16.87 14.51
N LEU A 82 11.04 15.67 14.09
CA LEU A 82 9.97 14.92 14.77
C LEU A 82 10.33 14.53 16.21
N ILE A 83 11.58 14.12 16.47
CA ILE A 83 12.01 13.72 17.82
C ILE A 83 12.31 14.94 18.70
N SER A 84 12.97 15.96 18.16
CA SER A 84 13.24 17.20 18.93
C SER A 84 11.98 17.93 19.38
N ASN A 85 10.86 17.81 18.63
CA ASN A 85 9.55 18.33 19.03
C ASN A 85 9.07 17.78 20.40
N LEU A 86 9.57 16.64 20.88
CA LEU A 86 9.25 16.09 22.20
C LEU A 86 9.89 16.87 23.37
N GLY A 87 10.98 17.61 23.11
CA GLY A 87 11.63 18.45 24.13
C GLY A 87 10.89 19.76 24.41
N PHE A 88 9.88 20.12 23.62
CA PHE A 88 9.13 21.37 23.78
C PHE A 88 8.00 21.22 24.81
N GLY A 89 7.72 22.32 25.52
CA GLY A 89 6.64 22.42 26.50
C GLY A 89 6.98 21.85 27.88
N THR A 90 5.95 21.62 28.69
CA THR A 90 6.08 21.35 30.13
C THR A 90 5.39 20.06 30.57
N ARG A 91 5.93 19.46 31.63
CA ARG A 91 5.39 18.27 32.31
C ARG A 91 3.98 18.58 32.88
N PRO A 92 2.98 17.71 32.66
CA PRO A 92 1.62 17.92 33.15
C PRO A 92 1.58 18.16 34.66
N GLY A 93 0.89 19.23 35.08
CA GLY A 93 0.64 19.54 36.49
C GLY A 93 1.81 20.14 37.28
N SER A 94 3.06 20.08 36.81
CA SER A 94 4.23 20.63 37.54
C SER A 94 4.84 21.89 36.92
N GLY A 95 4.56 22.20 35.65
CA GLY A 95 5.09 23.38 34.97
C GLY A 95 6.59 23.33 34.63
N ILE A 96 7.28 22.26 35.02
CA ILE A 96 8.69 22.01 34.71
C ILE A 96 8.83 21.72 33.20
N PRO A 97 9.77 22.34 32.47
CA PRO A 97 9.98 22.04 31.04
C PRO A 97 10.46 20.61 30.80
N TYR A 98 10.22 20.07 29.58
CA TYR A 98 10.73 18.76 29.19
C TYR A 98 12.23 18.78 28.85
N SER A 99 12.69 19.82 28.13
CA SER A 99 14.10 20.12 27.91
C SER A 99 14.68 20.95 29.06
N SER A 100 15.93 20.65 29.43
CA SER A 100 16.71 21.43 30.39
C SER A 100 17.31 22.71 29.79
N GLY A 101 17.45 22.77 28.46
CA GLY A 101 18.00 23.90 27.71
C GLY A 101 16.95 24.61 26.85
N ASN A 102 17.42 25.29 25.79
CA ASN A 102 16.54 25.87 24.78
C ASN A 102 16.16 24.80 23.73
N PRO A 103 14.92 24.28 23.69
CA PRO A 103 14.57 23.19 22.78
C PRO A 103 14.70 23.59 21.30
N ALA A 104 14.56 24.88 20.98
CA ALA A 104 14.77 25.38 19.61
C ALA A 104 16.25 25.40 19.20
N GLU A 105 17.19 25.36 20.13
CA GLU A 105 18.62 25.22 19.87
C GLU A 105 18.98 23.74 19.67
N THR A 106 18.54 22.87 20.59
CA THR A 106 18.66 21.41 20.47
C THR A 106 18.10 20.89 19.14
N GLN A 107 16.93 21.39 18.73
CA GLN A 107 16.32 21.06 17.43
C GLN A 107 17.20 21.45 16.23
N ARG A 108 17.80 22.65 16.24
CA ARG A 108 18.70 23.13 15.17
C ARG A 108 19.97 22.28 15.11
N TYR A 109 20.56 22.00 16.27
CA TYR A 109 21.76 21.16 16.37
C TYR A 109 21.51 19.74 15.84
N LEU A 110 20.40 19.10 16.20
CA LEU A 110 20.08 17.73 15.75
C LEU A 110 19.91 17.63 14.22
N VAL A 111 19.34 18.66 13.58
CA VAL A 111 19.26 18.74 12.11
C VAL A 111 20.65 18.88 11.48
N GLN A 112 21.53 19.71 12.06
CA GLN A 112 22.89 19.93 11.57
C GLN A 112 23.77 18.68 11.76
N ALA A 113 23.71 18.05 12.93
CA ALA A 113 24.41 16.80 13.24
C ALA A 113 24.00 15.68 12.26
N ALA A 114 22.70 15.53 11.97
CA ALA A 114 22.22 14.58 10.97
C ALA A 114 22.85 14.83 9.58
N LEU A 115 22.86 16.08 9.09
CA LEU A 115 23.47 16.42 7.79
C LEU A 115 24.98 16.14 7.75
N ILE A 116 25.72 16.50 8.80
CA ILE A 116 27.18 16.27 8.91
C ILE A 116 27.47 14.76 8.86
N VAL A 117 26.82 13.97 9.71
CA VAL A 117 27.06 12.52 9.82
C VAL A 117 26.64 11.79 8.54
N CYS A 118 25.52 12.18 7.91
CA CYS A 118 25.09 11.59 6.64
C CYS A 118 26.07 11.90 5.50
N GLY A 119 26.67 13.10 5.46
CA GLY A 119 27.74 13.43 4.52
C GLY A 119 28.96 12.52 4.70
N ILE A 120 29.46 12.37 5.92
CA ILE A 120 30.62 11.52 6.24
C ILE A 120 30.34 10.05 5.91
N MET A 121 29.18 9.51 6.31
CA MET A 121 28.86 8.09 6.10
C MET A 121 28.49 7.76 4.64
N THR A 122 27.94 8.72 3.89
CA THR A 122 27.77 8.61 2.43
C THR A 122 29.12 8.52 1.72
N PHE A 123 30.13 9.28 2.15
CA PHE A 123 31.47 9.20 1.58
C PHE A 123 32.03 7.77 1.68
N PHE A 124 31.95 7.15 2.87
CA PHE A 124 32.39 5.76 3.07
C PHE A 124 31.56 4.73 2.30
N GLN A 125 30.23 4.92 2.21
CA GLN A 125 29.34 4.06 1.44
C GLN A 125 29.70 4.03 -0.06
N VAL A 126 30.01 5.20 -0.64
CA VAL A 126 30.39 5.35 -2.06
C VAL A 126 31.81 4.85 -2.34
N LEU A 127 32.71 4.89 -1.35
CA LEU A 127 34.12 4.55 -1.49
C LEU A 127 34.35 3.06 -1.84
N GLY A 128 33.74 2.13 -1.09
CA GLY A 128 33.77 0.69 -1.40
C GLY A 128 35.15 0.04 -1.26
N VAL A 129 35.86 0.29 -0.16
CA VAL A 129 37.24 -0.20 0.04
C VAL A 129 37.23 -1.71 0.31
N ARG A 130 38.14 -2.46 -0.31
CA ARG A 130 38.38 -3.87 0.01
C ARG A 130 39.14 -3.96 1.34
N ILE A 131 38.62 -4.71 2.30
CA ILE A 131 39.28 -4.89 3.61
C ILE A 131 40.55 -5.72 3.40
N TRP A 132 41.70 -5.19 3.84
CA TRP A 132 43.03 -5.75 3.57
C TRP A 132 43.11 -7.26 3.87
N LYS A 133 43.64 -8.03 2.91
CA LYS A 133 43.74 -9.51 2.94
C LYS A 133 42.42 -10.29 3.04
N THR A 134 41.24 -9.70 2.78
CA THR A 134 39.96 -10.43 2.81
C THR A 134 39.09 -10.19 1.56
N ASN A 135 38.13 -11.10 1.33
CA ASN A 135 37.12 -10.95 0.28
C ASN A 135 36.00 -9.96 0.66
N PHE A 136 36.01 -9.41 1.88
CA PHE A 136 35.02 -8.43 2.32
C PHE A 136 35.27 -7.03 1.73
N GLN A 137 34.28 -6.16 1.85
CA GLN A 137 34.30 -4.77 1.40
C GLN A 137 33.65 -3.91 2.48
N PHE A 138 34.09 -2.67 2.61
CA PHE A 138 33.46 -1.65 3.45
C PHE A 138 32.84 -0.58 2.55
N GLY A 139 31.53 -0.35 2.68
CA GLY A 139 30.71 0.45 1.77
C GLY A 139 30.30 -0.31 0.50
N ALA A 140 29.24 0.17 -0.16
CA ALA A 140 28.68 -0.43 -1.38
C ALA A 140 29.58 -0.26 -2.63
N GLY A 141 30.40 0.81 -2.69
CA GLY A 141 31.29 1.06 -3.83
C GLY A 141 30.58 1.38 -5.15
N ILE A 142 29.38 1.96 -5.05
CA ILE A 142 28.50 2.50 -6.10
C ILE A 142 27.89 3.81 -5.57
N LEU A 143 27.07 4.51 -6.35
CA LEU A 143 26.37 5.72 -5.91
C LEU A 143 25.20 5.37 -4.95
N SER A 144 25.54 4.87 -3.76
CA SER A 144 24.64 4.53 -2.66
C SER A 144 24.80 5.60 -1.58
N CYS A 145 23.74 6.34 -1.29
CA CYS A 145 23.75 7.43 -0.31
C CYS A 145 23.21 6.95 1.04
N MET A 146 23.72 7.51 2.13
CA MET A 146 23.26 7.22 3.49
C MET A 146 22.37 8.37 3.99
N GLY A 147 21.33 8.02 4.74
CA GLY A 147 20.44 8.97 5.39
C GLY A 147 19.88 8.46 6.70
N VAL A 148 19.27 9.34 7.49
CA VAL A 148 18.63 8.95 8.76
C VAL A 148 17.45 8.03 8.49
N SER A 149 17.43 6.84 9.12
CA SER A 149 16.30 5.91 8.96
C SER A 149 15.06 6.44 9.65
N PHE A 150 13.93 6.43 8.94
CA PHE A 150 12.64 6.78 9.52
C PHE A 150 12.10 5.69 10.45
N THR A 151 12.56 4.45 10.31
CA THR A 151 12.10 3.28 11.08
C THR A 151 12.35 3.43 12.58
N THR A 152 13.31 4.27 12.96
CA THR A 152 13.67 4.52 14.36
C THR A 152 12.75 5.55 15.02
N VAL A 153 12.04 6.39 14.24
CA VAL A 153 11.24 7.51 14.78
C VAL A 153 10.13 7.03 15.72
N PRO A 154 9.28 6.04 15.38
CA PRO A 154 8.19 5.63 16.26
C PRO A 154 8.71 5.10 17.61
N ILE A 155 9.73 4.25 17.56
CA ILE A 155 10.39 3.67 18.74
C ILE A 155 11.09 4.75 19.58
N ALA A 156 11.78 5.71 18.93
CA ALA A 156 12.35 6.85 19.63
C ALA A 156 11.26 7.65 20.35
N THR A 157 10.15 7.96 19.66
CA THR A 157 9.08 8.77 20.25
C THR A 157 8.39 8.06 21.41
N SER A 158 8.18 6.74 21.35
CA SER A 158 7.59 5.97 22.45
C SER A 158 8.54 5.86 23.64
N VAL A 159 9.81 5.46 23.41
CA VAL A 159 10.82 5.27 24.46
C VAL A 159 11.14 6.59 25.17
N ILE A 160 11.42 7.66 24.42
CA ILE A 160 11.73 8.98 24.99
C ILE A 160 10.51 9.52 25.75
N SER A 161 9.30 9.39 25.21
CA SER A 161 8.08 9.78 25.92
C SER A 161 7.83 8.97 27.19
N GLN A 162 8.15 7.66 27.19
CA GLN A 162 8.00 6.81 28.37
C GLN A 162 9.00 7.20 29.47
N LEU A 163 10.27 7.41 29.11
CA LEU A 163 11.31 7.89 30.04
C LEU A 163 10.95 9.25 30.66
N MET A 164 10.46 10.19 29.86
CA MET A 164 10.04 11.51 30.36
C MET A 164 8.77 11.46 31.23
N LYS A 165 7.79 10.59 30.91
CA LYS A 165 6.49 10.51 31.61
C LYS A 165 6.52 9.62 32.87
N GLU A 166 7.16 8.46 32.80
CA GLU A 166 7.13 7.45 33.88
C GLU A 166 8.31 7.60 34.85
N GLN A 167 9.49 7.96 34.35
CA GLN A 167 10.72 8.07 35.15
C GLN A 167 11.11 9.52 35.44
N GLY A 168 10.51 10.49 34.75
CA GLY A 168 10.74 11.92 35.01
C GLY A 168 12.09 12.45 34.51
N HIS A 169 12.70 11.79 33.53
CA HIS A 169 13.93 12.23 32.88
C HIS A 169 13.72 13.51 32.05
N THR A 170 14.79 14.28 31.85
CA THR A 170 14.81 15.36 30.85
C THR A 170 14.84 14.79 29.43
N PHE A 171 14.49 15.60 28.43
CA PHE A 171 14.61 15.21 27.02
C PHE A 171 16.07 14.82 26.68
N GLU A 172 17.04 15.57 27.20
CA GLU A 172 18.46 15.34 26.93
C GLU A 172 18.94 13.99 27.51
N GLU A 173 18.53 13.66 28.73
CA GLU A 173 18.79 12.35 29.35
C GLU A 173 18.11 11.21 28.59
N ALA A 174 16.82 11.34 28.29
CA ALA A 174 16.06 10.29 27.62
C ALA A 174 16.57 10.02 26.20
N TYR A 175 16.97 11.06 25.46
CA TYR A 175 17.60 10.94 24.15
C TYR A 175 19.01 10.32 24.26
N GLY A 176 19.81 10.71 25.25
CA GLY A 176 21.14 10.12 25.50
C GLY A 176 21.10 8.62 25.87
N MET A 177 20.09 8.18 26.62
CA MET A 177 19.84 6.75 26.89
C MET A 177 19.41 5.98 25.64
N PHE A 178 18.61 6.60 24.79
CA PHE A 178 18.19 6.02 23.52
C PHE A 178 19.38 5.85 22.56
N LEU A 179 20.25 6.86 22.44
CA LEU A 179 21.49 6.81 21.65
C LEU A 179 22.45 5.71 22.12
N GLY A 180 22.71 5.58 23.43
CA GLY A 180 23.58 4.50 23.92
C GLY A 180 23.00 3.10 23.67
N THR A 181 21.67 2.95 23.73
CA THR A 181 21.00 1.68 23.38
C THR A 181 21.09 1.38 21.87
N ILE A 182 20.97 2.41 21.02
CA ILE A 182 21.22 2.32 19.58
C ILE A 182 22.65 1.83 19.30
N ALA A 183 23.65 2.43 19.94
CA ALA A 183 25.06 2.11 19.70
C ALA A 183 25.38 0.62 19.98
N VAL A 184 24.70 0.01 20.95
CA VAL A 184 24.78 -1.44 21.21
C VAL A 184 24.06 -2.24 20.12
N CYS A 185 22.86 -1.83 19.71
CA CYS A 185 22.06 -2.58 18.73
C CYS A 185 22.61 -2.49 17.29
N GLY A 186 23.37 -1.43 16.96
CA GLY A 186 24.05 -1.24 15.67
C GLY A 186 25.13 -2.28 15.35
N ILE A 187 25.44 -3.18 16.28
CA ILE A 187 26.26 -4.38 16.04
C ILE A 187 25.52 -5.41 15.17
N ILE A 188 24.19 -5.38 15.09
CA ILE A 188 23.40 -6.39 14.35
C ILE A 188 23.67 -6.38 12.83
N PRO A 189 23.59 -5.25 12.10
CA PRO A 189 23.89 -5.25 10.67
C PRO A 189 25.35 -5.64 10.39
N VAL A 190 26.28 -5.27 11.31
CA VAL A 190 27.68 -5.71 11.26
C VAL A 190 27.76 -7.24 11.28
N ILE A 191 27.09 -7.92 12.23
CA ILE A 191 27.03 -9.39 12.28
C ILE A 191 26.40 -9.98 11.01
N LEU A 192 25.26 -9.43 10.55
CA LEU A 192 24.56 -9.90 9.36
C LEU A 192 25.40 -9.77 8.07
N SER A 193 26.29 -8.78 7.98
CA SER A 193 27.19 -8.61 6.82
C SER A 193 28.15 -9.80 6.60
N PHE A 194 28.49 -10.52 7.68
CA PHE A 194 29.35 -11.70 7.62
C PHE A 194 28.61 -12.98 7.20
N PHE A 195 27.27 -13.03 7.27
CA PHE A 195 26.48 -14.23 6.95
C PHE A 195 26.60 -14.65 5.47
N PRO A 196 26.49 -15.94 5.13
CA PRO A 196 26.58 -16.41 3.75
C PRO A 196 25.40 -15.90 2.91
N ILE A 197 25.65 -15.59 1.62
CA ILE A 197 24.65 -14.95 0.75
C ILE A 197 23.35 -15.76 0.59
N ARG A 198 23.45 -17.10 0.59
CA ARG A 198 22.29 -18.01 0.54
C ARG A 198 21.34 -17.79 1.73
N VAL A 199 21.87 -17.41 2.89
CA VAL A 199 21.06 -17.08 4.08
C VAL A 199 20.45 -15.69 3.93
N ILE A 200 21.24 -14.67 3.53
CA ILE A 200 20.73 -13.30 3.32
C ILE A 200 19.56 -13.28 2.32
N LYS A 201 19.73 -13.89 1.13
CA LYS A 201 18.65 -13.97 0.12
C LYS A 201 17.43 -14.77 0.58
N LYS A 202 17.60 -15.75 1.49
CA LYS A 202 16.50 -16.57 2.02
C LYS A 202 15.72 -15.87 3.15
N ILE A 203 16.40 -15.08 3.99
CA ILE A 203 15.78 -14.31 5.07
C ILE A 203 15.12 -13.03 4.52
N PHE A 204 15.75 -12.37 3.55
CA PHE A 204 15.31 -11.10 2.96
C PHE A 204 14.98 -11.22 1.45
N PRO A 205 13.99 -12.03 1.05
CA PRO A 205 13.53 -12.04 -0.34
C PRO A 205 12.80 -10.73 -0.68
N PRO A 206 12.70 -10.34 -1.98
CA PRO A 206 12.06 -9.10 -2.40
C PRO A 206 10.64 -8.89 -1.86
N ILE A 207 9.87 -9.96 -1.68
CA ILE A 207 8.52 -9.89 -1.09
C ILE A 207 8.53 -9.36 0.36
N VAL A 208 9.52 -9.75 1.18
CA VAL A 208 9.66 -9.25 2.57
C VAL A 208 10.15 -7.80 2.55
N CYS A 209 11.17 -7.49 1.74
CA CYS A 209 11.70 -6.13 1.58
C CYS A 209 10.61 -5.15 1.15
N GLY A 210 9.86 -5.50 0.10
CA GLY A 210 8.80 -4.67 -0.48
C GLY A 210 7.63 -4.43 0.46
N ILE A 211 7.16 -5.46 1.18
CA ILE A 211 6.13 -5.31 2.24
C ILE A 211 6.61 -4.34 3.33
N THR A 212 7.85 -4.53 3.81
CA THR A 212 8.41 -3.74 4.90
C THR A 212 8.54 -2.27 4.50
N ILE A 213 9.16 -1.99 3.34
CA ILE A 213 9.33 -0.63 2.79
C ILE A 213 7.97 0.02 2.50
N MET A 214 7.01 -0.72 1.96
CA MET A 214 5.67 -0.21 1.72
C MET A 214 4.98 0.20 3.03
N MET A 215 5.05 -0.62 4.08
CA MET A 215 4.45 -0.29 5.38
C MET A 215 5.17 0.84 6.12
N ILE A 216 6.49 0.99 5.96
CA ILE A 216 7.23 2.17 6.44
C ILE A 216 6.65 3.43 5.79
N GLY A 217 6.45 3.43 4.47
CA GLY A 217 5.83 4.55 3.74
C GLY A 217 4.41 4.86 4.23
N VAL A 218 3.57 3.83 4.44
CA VAL A 218 2.19 3.98 4.96
C VAL A 218 2.21 4.67 6.33
N HIS A 219 2.97 4.13 7.29
CA HIS A 219 3.04 4.65 8.65
C HIS A 219 3.46 6.14 8.69
N LEU A 220 4.42 6.51 7.84
CA LEU A 220 4.96 7.87 7.79
C LEU A 220 4.02 8.86 7.08
N ILE A 221 3.20 8.43 6.11
CA ILE A 221 2.17 9.30 5.50
C ILE A 221 1.25 9.89 6.57
N GLY A 222 0.88 9.13 7.60
CA GLY A 222 0.09 9.62 8.72
C GLY A 222 0.73 10.85 9.37
N ALA A 223 2.03 10.80 9.67
CA ALA A 223 2.77 11.95 10.21
C ALA A 223 2.85 13.13 9.21
N GLY A 224 3.04 12.86 7.92
CA GLY A 224 3.02 13.88 6.86
C GLY A 224 1.68 14.63 6.77
N PHE A 225 0.57 13.91 6.81
CA PHE A 225 -0.79 14.48 6.78
C PHE A 225 -1.15 15.22 8.07
N LYS A 226 -0.73 14.72 9.24
CA LYS A 226 -0.86 15.45 10.50
C LYS A 226 -0.08 16.77 10.47
N ASN A 227 1.13 16.78 9.92
CA ASN A 227 1.90 18.03 9.75
C ASN A 227 1.22 18.96 8.74
N TRP A 228 0.70 18.44 7.63
CA TRP A 228 -0.08 19.21 6.64
C TRP A 228 -1.27 19.92 7.30
N GLY A 229 -2.02 19.22 8.15
CA GLY A 229 -3.15 19.81 8.89
C GLY A 229 -2.78 20.82 9.98
N GLY A 230 -1.49 21.11 10.22
CA GLY A 230 -1.04 22.07 11.25
C GLY A 230 -0.37 21.44 12.48
N GLY A 231 0.18 20.24 12.35
CA GLY A 231 1.07 19.62 13.33
C GLY A 231 0.52 18.36 13.98
N ALA A 232 1.38 17.35 14.16
CA ALA A 232 1.06 16.10 14.86
C ALA A 232 0.42 16.31 16.23
N PHE A 233 0.96 17.23 17.04
CA PHE A 233 0.39 17.54 18.35
C PHE A 233 -1.04 18.08 18.28
N CYS A 234 -1.36 18.91 17.29
CA CYS A 234 -2.72 19.43 17.13
C CYS A 234 -3.68 18.44 16.48
N ALA A 235 -3.19 17.53 15.63
CA ALA A 235 -3.98 16.40 15.17
C ALA A 235 -4.42 15.49 16.34
N ASP A 236 -3.46 15.08 17.18
CA ASP A 236 -3.69 14.12 18.26
C ASP A 236 -4.56 14.70 19.39
N ASN A 237 -4.37 15.98 19.74
CA ASN A 237 -5.26 16.64 20.71
C ASN A 237 -6.67 16.90 20.15
N TRP A 238 -6.83 17.16 18.85
CA TRP A 238 -8.15 17.47 18.28
C TRP A 238 -9.03 16.22 18.08
N GLN A 239 -8.47 15.01 18.18
CA GLN A 239 -9.27 13.79 18.38
C GLN A 239 -10.02 13.79 19.73
N HIS A 240 -9.68 14.71 20.64
CA HIS A 240 -10.35 14.95 21.91
C HIS A 240 -10.84 16.42 22.00
N PRO A 241 -11.87 16.82 21.21
CA PRO A 241 -12.43 18.15 21.35
C PRO A 241 -12.94 18.33 22.79
N PRO A 242 -12.61 19.45 23.47
CA PRO A 242 -13.00 19.62 24.87
C PRO A 242 -14.51 19.79 24.97
N ALA A 243 -15.20 18.69 25.30
CA ALA A 243 -16.53 18.76 25.87
C ALA A 243 -16.43 19.61 27.14
N ALA A 244 -16.97 20.83 27.11
CA ALA A 244 -16.76 21.84 28.15
C ALA A 244 -17.21 21.33 29.54
N LYS A 245 -16.25 20.85 30.32
CA LYS A 245 -16.34 20.53 31.76
C LYS A 245 -14.93 20.28 32.33
N THR A 246 -14.74 20.68 33.58
CA THR A 246 -13.49 20.53 34.33
C THR A 246 -13.03 19.08 34.45
N CYS A 247 -11.74 18.84 34.20
CA CYS A 247 -11.09 17.57 34.52
C CYS A 247 -10.63 17.55 35.98
N TYR A 248 -10.32 16.37 36.51
CA TYR A 248 -9.68 16.21 37.82
C TYR A 248 -8.33 15.52 37.65
N LEU A 249 -7.29 16.08 38.24
CA LEU A 249 -5.93 15.53 38.25
C LEU A 249 -5.63 14.90 39.62
N PRO A 250 -4.91 13.77 39.69
CA PRO A 250 -4.48 13.21 40.96
C PRO A 250 -3.42 14.12 41.61
N ALA A 251 -3.77 14.72 42.74
CA ALA A 251 -2.87 15.45 43.63
C ALA A 251 -2.62 14.63 44.91
N LYS A 252 -1.59 14.97 45.69
CA LYS A 252 -1.35 14.37 47.00
C LYS A 252 -1.47 15.41 48.10
N TYR A 253 -2.08 15.01 49.22
CA TYR A 253 -1.99 15.75 50.47
C TYR A 253 -0.54 15.74 51.00
N PRO A 254 -0.14 16.70 51.84
CA PRO A 254 1.18 16.70 52.48
C PRO A 254 1.50 15.43 53.30
N ASN A 255 0.48 14.66 53.70
CA ASN A 255 0.62 13.37 54.39
C ASN A 255 0.75 12.15 53.44
N GLY A 256 0.90 12.37 52.12
CA GLY A 256 1.10 11.32 51.11
C GLY A 256 -0.17 10.65 50.57
N THR A 257 -1.35 10.91 51.14
CA THR A 257 -2.63 10.37 50.62
C THR A 257 -3.07 11.11 49.34
N SER A 258 -3.74 10.42 48.41
CA SER A 258 -4.05 10.97 47.08
C SER A 258 -5.50 11.47 46.98
N TYR A 259 -5.71 12.63 46.35
CA TYR A 259 -7.03 13.22 46.07
C TYR A 259 -7.14 13.73 44.63
N MET A 260 -8.35 14.08 44.20
CA MET A 260 -8.66 14.55 42.85
C MET A 260 -8.82 16.08 42.85
N GLN A 261 -7.83 16.82 42.31
CA GLN A 261 -7.87 18.28 42.21
C GLN A 261 -8.51 18.73 40.89
N GLN A 262 -9.50 19.63 40.96
CA GLN A 262 -10.20 20.16 39.80
C GLN A 262 -9.28 21.08 38.96
N SER A 263 -9.22 20.86 37.65
CA SER A 263 -8.34 21.54 36.70
C SER A 263 -9.06 21.89 35.39
N ASN A 264 -8.78 23.08 34.86
CA ASN A 264 -9.24 23.54 33.55
C ASN A 264 -8.33 23.08 32.40
N LEU A 265 -7.28 22.29 32.66
CA LEU A 265 -6.32 21.83 31.65
C LEU A 265 -6.41 20.30 31.45
N CYS A 266 -7.32 19.87 30.58
CA CYS A 266 -7.43 18.50 30.09
C CYS A 266 -6.41 18.19 28.95
N TRP A 267 -5.20 18.75 29.00
CA TRP A 267 -4.21 18.62 27.92
C TRP A 267 -3.30 17.41 28.16
N VAL A 268 -3.37 16.39 27.30
CA VAL A 268 -2.53 15.18 27.41
C VAL A 268 -1.21 15.34 26.64
N GLY A 269 -0.53 16.46 26.87
CA GLY A 269 0.79 16.72 26.29
C GLY A 269 1.22 18.20 26.36
N PRO A 270 2.35 18.56 25.74
CA PRO A 270 3.07 19.81 26.00
C PRO A 270 2.33 21.10 25.64
N GLY A 271 1.58 21.66 26.60
CA GLY A 271 1.34 23.10 26.83
C GLY A 271 0.77 24.00 25.71
N VAL A 272 0.59 23.52 24.49
CA VAL A 272 0.30 24.33 23.31
C VAL A 272 -1.18 24.22 22.95
N LYS A 273 -1.97 25.24 23.32
CA LYS A 273 -3.39 25.28 22.95
C LYS A 273 -3.53 25.47 21.43
N CYS A 274 -4.07 24.49 20.72
CA CYS A 274 -4.32 24.59 19.28
C CYS A 274 -5.24 25.79 18.98
N GLY A 275 -4.75 26.75 18.19
CA GLY A 275 -5.44 28.03 17.96
C GLY A 275 -5.20 29.13 19.02
N ASP A 276 -4.18 29.05 19.88
CA ASP A 276 -3.92 30.07 20.91
C ASP A 276 -3.71 31.49 20.33
N PRO A 277 -4.58 32.46 20.63
CA PRO A 277 -4.46 33.83 20.12
C PRO A 277 -3.29 34.60 20.74
N THR A 278 -2.68 34.13 21.84
CA THR A 278 -1.58 34.84 22.54
C THR A 278 -0.21 34.67 21.87
N LYS A 279 -0.04 33.67 20.98
CA LYS A 279 1.22 33.48 20.24
C LYS A 279 1.44 34.57 19.19
N THR A 280 2.69 34.94 18.97
CA THR A 280 3.12 35.91 17.94
C THR A 280 3.18 35.34 16.53
N GLU A 281 3.32 34.02 16.38
CA GLU A 281 3.28 33.28 15.12
C GLU A 281 1.81 32.95 14.73
N VAL A 282 1.53 32.67 13.45
CA VAL A 282 0.19 32.18 13.04
C VAL A 282 -0.06 30.78 13.59
N PHE A 283 -1.00 30.67 14.52
CA PHE A 283 -1.40 29.40 15.13
C PHE A 283 -2.91 29.18 14.95
N LEU A 284 -3.29 28.24 14.09
CA LEU A 284 -4.67 27.93 13.69
C LEU A 284 -5.09 26.55 14.24
N PRO A 285 -6.41 26.24 14.30
CA PRO A 285 -6.86 24.89 14.62
C PRO A 285 -6.43 23.88 13.54
N PHE A 286 -6.37 22.60 13.94
CA PHE A 286 -6.04 21.50 13.05
C PHE A 286 -7.01 21.40 11.87
N GLY A 287 -6.50 21.10 10.68
CA GLY A 287 -7.28 21.00 9.44
C GLY A 287 -7.85 22.35 8.96
N SER A 288 -7.31 23.48 9.41
CA SER A 288 -7.74 24.80 8.94
C SER A 288 -7.45 25.00 7.44
N GLN A 289 -8.32 25.76 6.79
CA GLN A 289 -8.27 26.02 5.34
C GLN A 289 -6.91 26.55 4.87
N GLN A 290 -6.26 27.38 5.69
CA GLN A 290 -4.99 28.03 5.37
C GLN A 290 -3.82 27.03 5.44
N TYR A 291 -3.77 26.16 6.46
CA TYR A 291 -2.75 25.10 6.56
C TYR A 291 -2.92 24.07 5.44
N ILE A 292 -4.16 23.63 5.18
CA ILE A 292 -4.45 22.72 4.07
C ILE A 292 -4.05 23.37 2.74
N GLY A 293 -4.41 24.63 2.51
CA GLY A 293 -4.07 25.39 1.31
C GLY A 293 -2.56 25.54 1.08
N LEU A 294 -1.77 25.84 2.12
CA LEU A 294 -0.31 25.96 2.01
C LEU A 294 0.37 24.62 1.67
N GLY A 295 -0.02 23.52 2.33
CA GLY A 295 0.52 22.20 1.99
C GLY A 295 0.03 21.68 0.63
N PHE A 296 -1.20 22.03 0.23
CA PHE A 296 -1.75 21.70 -1.08
C PHE A 296 -1.02 22.44 -2.19
N LEU A 297 -0.65 23.70 -1.96
CA LEU A 297 0.19 24.48 -2.88
C LEU A 297 1.55 23.80 -3.11
N VAL A 298 2.20 23.28 -2.06
CA VAL A 298 3.43 22.47 -2.20
C VAL A 298 3.15 21.24 -3.07
N PHE A 299 2.11 20.47 -2.75
CA PHE A 299 1.78 19.24 -3.48
C PHE A 299 1.46 19.47 -4.97
N VAL A 300 0.68 20.51 -5.29
CA VAL A 300 0.41 20.94 -6.66
C VAL A 300 1.68 21.44 -7.36
N THR A 301 2.56 22.13 -6.65
CA THR A 301 3.84 22.59 -7.21
C THR A 301 4.73 21.40 -7.58
N ILE A 302 4.75 20.32 -6.80
CA ILE A 302 5.44 19.06 -7.18
C ILE A 302 4.88 18.52 -8.50
N ILE A 303 3.54 18.46 -8.66
CA ILE A 303 2.88 17.98 -9.89
C ILE A 303 3.22 18.87 -11.09
N VAL A 304 3.20 20.21 -10.92
CA VAL A 304 3.57 21.17 -11.97
C VAL A 304 5.04 21.01 -12.38
N LEU A 305 5.95 20.85 -11.42
CA LEU A 305 7.38 20.61 -11.68
C LEU A 305 7.62 19.25 -12.35
N GLU A 306 6.81 18.25 -12.07
CA GLU A 306 6.89 16.94 -12.74
C GLU A 306 6.45 17.03 -14.21
N ILE A 307 5.33 17.72 -14.48
CA ILE A 307 4.78 17.87 -15.84
C ILE A 307 5.72 18.71 -16.72
N PHE A 308 6.11 19.91 -16.25
CA PHE A 308 6.79 20.91 -17.09
C PHE A 308 8.30 21.05 -16.84
N GLY A 309 8.80 20.56 -15.70
CA GLY A 309 10.20 20.75 -15.31
C GLY A 309 11.19 20.07 -16.25
N SER A 310 12.41 20.60 -16.29
CA SER A 310 13.58 19.92 -16.87
C SER A 310 13.98 18.69 -16.02
N PRO A 311 14.80 17.76 -16.53
CA PRO A 311 15.31 16.62 -15.74
C PRO A 311 15.93 17.03 -14.39
N PHE A 312 16.57 18.20 -14.31
CA PHE A 312 17.04 18.77 -13.05
C PHE A 312 15.88 19.06 -12.07
N MET A 313 14.94 19.91 -12.50
CA MET A 313 13.80 20.35 -11.70
C MET A 313 12.89 19.20 -11.29
N ARG A 314 12.78 18.19 -12.15
CA ARG A 314 12.04 16.95 -11.95
C ARG A 314 12.60 16.08 -10.83
N ASN A 315 13.92 16.06 -10.63
CA ASN A 315 14.58 15.33 -9.53
C ASN A 315 14.65 16.16 -8.25
N ALA A 316 14.74 17.50 -8.38
CA ALA A 316 14.68 18.44 -7.28
C ALA A 316 13.25 18.91 -6.96
N SER A 317 12.21 18.27 -7.51
CA SER A 317 10.83 18.77 -7.52
C SER A 317 10.28 18.97 -6.11
N VAL A 318 10.61 18.02 -5.22
CA VAL A 318 10.26 18.04 -3.80
C VAL A 318 10.81 19.26 -3.07
N ILE A 319 12.12 19.54 -3.21
CA ILE A 319 12.75 20.68 -2.51
C ILE A 319 12.37 22.01 -3.16
N LEU A 320 12.23 22.07 -4.49
CA LEU A 320 11.78 23.27 -5.19
C LEU A 320 10.34 23.65 -4.81
N ALA A 321 9.46 22.66 -4.65
CA ALA A 321 8.12 22.88 -4.14
C ALA A 321 8.10 23.29 -2.66
N LEU A 322 8.95 22.70 -1.81
CA LEU A 322 9.12 23.13 -0.42
C LEU A 322 9.58 24.59 -0.33
N LEU A 323 10.58 24.97 -1.13
CA LEU A 323 11.08 26.35 -1.24
C LEU A 323 10.00 27.32 -1.71
N PHE A 324 9.20 26.92 -2.70
CA PHE A 324 8.08 27.74 -3.19
C PHE A 324 6.97 27.91 -2.14
N GLY A 325 6.56 26.83 -1.47
CA GLY A 325 5.59 26.90 -0.37
C GLY A 325 6.08 27.73 0.82
N TYR A 326 7.37 27.62 1.15
CA TYR A 326 8.02 28.45 2.18
C TYR A 326 8.06 29.93 1.78
N LEU A 327 8.39 30.25 0.53
CA LEU A 327 8.38 31.62 0.01
C LEU A 327 6.98 32.25 0.14
N ILE A 328 5.94 31.53 -0.26
CA ILE A 328 4.55 32.01 -0.13
C ILE A 328 4.19 32.18 1.35
N ALA A 329 4.49 31.19 2.21
CA ALA A 329 4.23 31.30 3.64
C ALA A 329 4.95 32.51 4.30
N ALA A 330 6.18 32.82 3.86
CA ALA A 330 6.96 33.96 4.37
C ALA A 330 6.40 35.33 3.96
N VAL A 331 5.70 35.42 2.82
CA VAL A 331 5.06 36.66 2.34
C VAL A 331 3.63 36.81 2.86
N THR A 332 2.91 35.69 3.07
CA THR A 332 1.55 35.71 3.60
C THR A 332 1.47 36.09 5.08
N ASN A 333 0.50 36.93 5.43
CA ASN A 333 0.14 37.25 6.81
C ASN A 333 -1.31 36.82 7.07
N TYR A 334 -1.63 36.38 8.28
CA TYR A 334 -3.00 36.09 8.72
C TYR A 334 -3.32 36.87 9.99
N GLN A 335 -4.36 37.70 9.95
CA GLN A 335 -4.76 38.59 11.07
C GLN A 335 -3.59 39.39 11.67
N GLY A 336 -2.69 39.90 10.81
CA GLY A 336 -1.50 40.66 11.20
C GLY A 336 -0.30 39.83 11.71
N LYS A 337 -0.46 38.52 11.89
CA LYS A 337 0.63 37.59 12.29
C LYS A 337 1.32 36.98 11.05
N LYS A 338 2.60 36.63 11.20
CA LYS A 338 3.41 35.97 10.15
C LYS A 338 3.53 34.47 10.39
N TYR A 339 3.60 33.67 9.32
CA TYR A 339 3.92 32.24 9.43
C TYR A 339 5.41 31.99 9.69
N VAL A 340 6.29 32.86 9.19
CA VAL A 340 7.76 32.73 9.28
C VAL A 340 8.32 33.92 10.06
N ILE A 341 9.18 33.64 11.05
CA ILE A 341 9.84 34.66 11.88
C ILE A 341 11.37 34.57 11.72
N THR A 342 11.98 35.65 11.25
CA THR A 342 13.43 35.74 10.98
C THR A 342 14.29 35.67 12.24
N LYS A 343 13.77 36.07 13.41
CA LYS A 343 14.51 36.07 14.69
C LYS A 343 15.22 34.73 15.00
N LYS A 344 14.60 33.59 14.63
CA LYS A 344 15.20 32.26 14.78
C LYS A 344 16.49 32.09 13.94
N ILE A 345 16.54 32.70 12.75
CA ILE A 345 17.70 32.70 11.84
C ILE A 345 18.76 33.70 12.31
N ASP A 346 18.34 34.89 12.73
CA ASP A 346 19.23 35.97 13.18
C ASP A 346 20.02 35.58 14.44
N GLN A 347 19.39 34.82 15.34
CA GLN A 347 19.99 34.29 16.58
C GLN A 347 20.84 33.03 16.38
N ALA A 348 20.96 32.49 15.16
CA ALA A 348 21.66 31.23 14.93
C ALA A 348 23.18 31.42 14.74
N PRO A 349 24.02 30.50 15.26
CA PRO A 349 25.45 30.53 15.00
C PRO A 349 25.74 30.39 13.50
N GLY A 350 26.81 31.05 13.03
CA GLY A 350 27.22 30.98 11.63
C GLY A 350 27.74 29.60 11.22
N ILE A 351 28.42 28.91 12.14
CA ILE A 351 29.06 27.61 11.97
C ILE A 351 28.65 26.72 13.14
N THR A 352 28.31 25.46 12.87
CA THR A 352 28.11 24.41 13.88
C THR A 352 29.07 23.25 13.61
N PHE A 353 29.64 22.67 14.66
CA PHE A 353 30.42 21.44 14.59
C PHE A 353 29.67 20.27 15.24
N LEU A 354 30.07 19.05 14.90
CA LEU A 354 29.64 17.85 15.61
C LEU A 354 30.06 17.96 17.09
N TRP A 355 29.22 17.50 18.01
CA TRP A 355 29.37 17.64 19.47
C TRP A 355 29.33 19.07 20.03
N THR A 356 28.83 20.06 19.27
CA THR A 356 28.51 21.40 19.84
C THR A 356 27.50 21.30 20.98
N THR A 357 26.55 20.37 20.88
CA THR A 357 25.68 19.94 21.98
C THR A 357 25.91 18.45 22.22
N THR A 358 26.08 18.06 23.47
CA THR A 358 26.26 16.66 23.87
C THR A 358 25.09 16.18 24.72
N PHE A 359 24.83 14.87 24.70
CA PHE A 359 23.80 14.22 25.50
C PHE A 359 24.46 13.18 26.41
N PRO A 360 24.01 13.03 27.66
CA PRO A 360 24.59 12.05 28.58
C PRO A 360 24.25 10.63 28.09
N LEU A 361 25.27 9.90 27.62
CA LEU A 361 25.09 8.53 27.15
C LEU A 361 24.63 7.63 28.30
N GLY A 362 23.55 6.87 28.06
CA GLY A 362 23.04 5.87 28.99
C GLY A 362 22.52 4.65 28.26
N PHE A 363 21.97 3.69 28.98
CA PHE A 363 21.46 2.44 28.42
C PHE A 363 20.08 2.13 28.98
N TYR A 364 19.12 1.83 28.08
CA TYR A 364 17.75 1.51 28.44
C TYR A 364 17.36 0.14 27.93
N GLY A 365 17.51 -0.87 28.79
CA GLY A 365 17.29 -2.29 28.49
C GLY A 365 15.97 -2.63 27.78
N PRO A 366 14.80 -2.06 28.15
CA PRO A 366 13.54 -2.37 27.47
C PRO A 366 13.49 -1.96 25.98
N ALA A 367 14.29 -0.98 25.54
CA ALA A 367 14.37 -0.61 24.13
C ALA A 367 15.27 -1.52 23.29
N VAL A 368 16.01 -2.46 23.89
CA VAL A 368 16.91 -3.36 23.15
C VAL A 368 16.15 -4.20 22.13
N ILE A 369 15.13 -4.96 22.53
CA ILE A 369 14.39 -5.85 21.59
C ILE A 369 13.75 -5.06 20.43
N PRO A 370 13.05 -3.93 20.65
CA PRO A 370 12.50 -3.12 19.57
C PRO A 370 13.59 -2.53 18.65
N LEU A 371 14.73 -2.09 19.20
CA LEU A 371 15.87 -1.58 18.40
C LEU A 371 16.58 -2.69 17.63
N MET A 372 16.70 -3.90 18.17
CA MET A 372 17.22 -5.07 17.45
C MET A 372 16.41 -5.34 16.18
N ILE A 373 15.08 -5.27 16.30
CA ILE A 373 14.16 -5.46 15.16
C ILE A 373 14.29 -4.31 14.15
N VAL A 374 14.43 -3.07 14.61
CA VAL A 374 14.71 -1.93 13.71
C VAL A 374 16.02 -2.11 12.95
N PHE A 375 17.10 -2.56 13.58
CA PHE A 375 18.35 -2.81 12.86
C PHE A 375 18.29 -4.00 11.89
N ILE A 376 17.42 -5.00 12.14
CA ILE A 376 17.09 -6.01 11.12
C ILE A 376 16.32 -5.36 9.95
N ILE A 377 15.50 -4.35 10.21
CA ILE A 377 14.74 -3.63 9.17
C ILE A 377 15.64 -2.66 8.38
N THR A 378 16.59 -1.94 8.98
CA THR A 378 17.60 -1.17 8.23
C THR A 378 18.47 -2.09 7.38
N SER A 379 18.75 -3.30 7.87
CA SER A 379 19.43 -4.34 7.07
C SER A 379 18.61 -4.73 5.82
N ILE A 380 17.29 -4.92 5.97
CA ILE A 380 16.35 -5.21 4.86
C ILE A 380 16.31 -4.05 3.85
N GLU A 381 16.24 -2.80 4.35
CA GLU A 381 16.23 -1.56 3.57
C GLU A 381 17.53 -1.40 2.78
N THR A 382 18.69 -1.50 3.44
CA THR A 382 20.02 -1.42 2.82
C THR A 382 20.26 -2.50 1.77
N VAL A 383 19.79 -3.74 1.98
CA VAL A 383 19.85 -4.81 0.96
C VAL A 383 19.01 -4.43 -0.27
N GLY A 384 17.76 -4.01 -0.07
CA GLY A 384 16.82 -3.64 -1.14
C GLY A 384 17.31 -2.43 -1.96
N ASP A 385 17.72 -1.36 -1.29
CA ASP A 385 18.16 -0.14 -1.96
C ASP A 385 19.52 -0.30 -2.66
N THR A 386 20.42 -1.12 -2.12
CA THR A 386 21.69 -1.45 -2.82
C THR A 386 21.41 -2.28 -4.08
N ALA A 387 20.47 -3.21 -4.04
CA ALA A 387 20.02 -3.96 -5.21
C ALA A 387 19.38 -3.04 -6.26
N ALA A 388 18.47 -2.14 -5.85
CA ALA A 388 17.86 -1.15 -6.72
C ALA A 388 18.87 -0.13 -7.29
N THR A 389 19.91 0.23 -6.53
CA THR A 389 21.02 1.07 -7.01
C THR A 389 21.80 0.37 -8.12
N MET A 390 22.07 -0.93 -7.97
CA MET A 390 22.73 -1.72 -9.01
C MET A 390 21.86 -1.85 -10.27
N GLU A 391 20.57 -2.13 -10.13
CA GLU A 391 19.60 -2.16 -11.25
C GLU A 391 19.57 -0.82 -12.00
N ALA A 392 19.40 0.30 -11.28
CA ALA A 392 19.43 1.64 -11.85
C ALA A 392 20.78 1.99 -12.51
N SER A 393 21.87 1.43 -11.98
CA SER A 393 23.23 1.55 -12.54
C SER A 393 23.53 0.56 -13.67
N ARG A 394 22.55 -0.24 -14.12
CA ARG A 394 22.68 -1.30 -15.14
C ARG A 394 23.74 -2.37 -14.78
N MET A 395 23.85 -2.69 -13.49
CA MET A 395 24.77 -3.69 -12.93
C MET A 395 24.01 -4.94 -12.45
N ALA A 396 24.61 -6.12 -12.62
CA ALA A 396 23.99 -7.39 -12.28
C ALA A 396 24.01 -7.67 -10.76
N VAL A 397 22.82 -7.75 -10.15
CA VAL A 397 22.61 -7.94 -8.70
C VAL A 397 23.05 -9.32 -8.21
N ASP A 398 22.75 -10.38 -8.95
CA ASP A 398 22.95 -11.77 -8.51
C ASP A 398 24.38 -12.29 -8.61
N THR A 399 25.32 -11.47 -9.10
CA THR A 399 26.74 -11.81 -9.20
C THR A 399 27.43 -11.86 -7.82
N GLU A 400 28.62 -12.48 -7.76
CA GLU A 400 29.46 -12.43 -6.56
C GLU A 400 29.88 -11.00 -6.22
N ASP A 401 30.16 -10.17 -7.22
CA ASP A 401 30.43 -8.74 -7.03
C ASP A 401 29.20 -7.98 -6.50
N GLY A 402 28.00 -8.23 -7.03
CA GLY A 402 26.76 -7.64 -6.50
C GLY A 402 26.51 -8.04 -5.05
N THR A 403 26.72 -9.31 -4.73
CA THR A 403 26.72 -9.88 -3.38
C THR A 403 27.72 -9.18 -2.45
N ARG A 404 28.96 -8.97 -2.91
CA ARG A 404 30.02 -8.28 -2.16
C ARG A 404 29.63 -6.83 -1.84
N ARG A 405 28.97 -6.13 -2.78
CA ARG A 405 28.46 -4.77 -2.58
C ARG A 405 27.37 -4.69 -1.54
N ILE A 406 26.40 -5.61 -1.58
CA ILE A 406 25.33 -5.70 -0.57
C ILE A 406 25.93 -5.95 0.82
N LYS A 407 26.90 -6.85 0.95
CA LYS A 407 27.61 -7.07 2.22
C LYS A 407 28.37 -5.84 2.70
N GLY A 408 29.08 -5.14 1.81
CA GLY A 408 29.81 -3.93 2.16
C GLY A 408 28.91 -2.75 2.54
N ALA A 409 27.75 -2.63 1.88
CA ALA A 409 26.69 -1.71 2.25
C ALA A 409 26.17 -2.00 3.66
N LEU A 410 25.86 -3.27 3.96
CA LEU A 410 25.34 -3.73 5.25
C LEU A 410 26.37 -3.60 6.40
N LEU A 411 27.66 -3.77 6.11
CA LEU A 411 28.73 -3.51 7.09
C LEU A 411 28.83 -2.02 7.44
N ASN A 412 28.70 -1.13 6.45
CA ASN A 412 28.69 0.31 6.68
C ASN A 412 27.37 0.80 7.31
N ASP A 413 26.23 0.16 7.03
CA ASP A 413 24.94 0.40 7.72
C ASP A 413 25.13 0.31 9.25
N GLY A 414 25.58 -0.84 9.74
CA GLY A 414 25.80 -1.06 11.18
C GLY A 414 26.86 -0.13 11.78
N ILE A 415 28.04 0.00 11.13
CA ILE A 415 29.10 0.91 11.59
C ILE A 415 28.61 2.37 11.62
N SER A 416 27.82 2.79 10.64
CA SER A 416 27.25 4.13 10.57
C SER A 416 26.19 4.37 11.64
N GLY A 417 25.41 3.36 12.03
CA GLY A 417 24.48 3.43 13.16
C GLY A 417 25.16 3.54 14.52
N ILE A 418 26.31 2.88 14.71
CA ILE A 418 27.14 3.03 15.91
C ILE A 418 27.77 4.43 15.93
N PHE A 419 28.38 4.85 14.81
CA PHE A 419 29.02 6.17 14.70
C PHE A 419 28.01 7.30 14.84
N SER A 420 26.83 7.20 14.24
CA SER A 420 25.81 8.24 14.30
C SER A 420 25.31 8.44 15.73
N ALA A 421 25.11 7.37 16.49
CA ALA A 421 24.73 7.44 17.89
C ALA A 421 25.78 8.15 18.76
N LEU A 422 27.06 7.82 18.59
CA LEU A 422 28.17 8.50 19.26
C LEU A 422 28.30 9.97 18.81
N ALA A 423 27.94 10.25 17.55
CA ALA A 423 27.84 11.56 16.94
C ALA A 423 26.51 12.29 17.25
N THR A 424 25.74 11.84 18.24
CA THR A 424 24.46 12.40 18.72
C THR A 424 23.28 12.40 17.72
N SER A 425 23.45 11.71 16.60
CA SER A 425 22.46 11.55 15.54
C SER A 425 21.76 10.18 15.63
N LEU A 426 20.61 10.08 14.97
CA LEU A 426 19.82 8.85 14.83
C LEU A 426 20.52 7.84 13.90
N PRO A 427 20.10 6.56 13.92
CA PRO A 427 20.65 5.53 13.03
C PRO A 427 20.54 5.91 11.57
N LEU A 428 21.60 5.61 10.81
CA LEU A 428 21.62 5.79 9.36
C LEU A 428 21.34 4.48 8.64
N THR A 429 20.86 4.59 7.41
CA THR A 429 20.51 3.51 6.48
C THR A 429 20.77 3.96 5.04
N THR A 430 20.72 3.05 4.07
CA THR A 430 20.78 3.42 2.65
C THR A 430 19.51 4.17 2.22
N PHE A 431 19.63 5.12 1.29
CA PHE A 431 18.55 6.06 0.95
C PHE A 431 18.08 5.94 -0.51
N ALA A 432 16.90 5.36 -0.73
CA ALA A 432 16.32 4.98 -2.04
C ALA A 432 16.21 6.07 -3.13
N GLN A 433 16.16 7.36 -2.76
CA GLN A 433 15.85 8.47 -3.67
C GLN A 433 16.93 8.67 -4.74
N ASN A 434 18.18 8.28 -4.45
CA ASN A 434 19.31 8.27 -5.39
C ASN A 434 18.97 7.49 -6.68
N ASN A 435 18.23 6.37 -6.57
CA ASN A 435 17.89 5.47 -7.67
C ASN A 435 17.01 6.17 -8.71
N GLY A 436 16.09 7.02 -8.26
CA GLY A 436 15.30 7.89 -9.13
C GLY A 436 16.18 8.84 -9.92
N VAL A 437 17.10 9.53 -9.25
CA VAL A 437 18.03 10.49 -9.88
C VAL A 437 18.91 9.81 -10.93
N ILE A 438 19.55 8.68 -10.60
CA ILE A 438 20.41 7.90 -11.53
C ILE A 438 19.65 7.54 -12.80
N SER A 439 18.40 7.05 -12.66
CA SER A 439 17.56 6.64 -13.78
C SER A 439 17.14 7.77 -14.73
N LEU A 440 17.40 9.03 -14.36
CA LEU A 440 16.94 10.22 -15.08
C LEU A 440 18.06 11.14 -15.56
N THR A 441 19.19 11.17 -14.85
CA THR A 441 20.43 11.78 -15.33
C THR A 441 21.20 10.84 -16.27
N ASN A 442 20.90 9.53 -16.25
CA ASN A 442 21.75 8.48 -16.83
C ASN A 442 23.19 8.51 -16.25
N VAL A 443 23.35 8.94 -15.00
CA VAL A 443 24.64 9.05 -14.31
C VAL A 443 24.65 8.19 -13.05
N ALA A 444 25.44 7.11 -13.08
CA ALA A 444 25.72 6.25 -11.92
C ALA A 444 27.13 6.48 -11.33
N ALA A 445 27.90 7.43 -11.88
CA ALA A 445 29.30 7.64 -11.55
C ALA A 445 29.54 8.07 -10.10
N ARG A 446 30.52 7.43 -9.43
CA ARG A 446 30.85 7.65 -8.01
C ARG A 446 31.23 9.10 -7.69
N GLN A 447 31.74 9.86 -8.67
CA GLN A 447 32.06 11.29 -8.51
C GLN A 447 30.85 12.12 -8.06
N ALA A 448 29.65 11.84 -8.57
CA ALA A 448 28.42 12.51 -8.14
C ALA A 448 28.05 12.15 -6.68
N GLY A 449 28.29 10.90 -6.26
CA GLY A 449 28.11 10.46 -4.87
C GLY A 449 29.06 11.14 -3.88
N PHE A 450 30.34 11.27 -4.23
CA PHE A 450 31.30 12.03 -3.40
C PHE A 450 30.98 13.53 -3.33
N ALA A 451 30.52 14.13 -4.44
CA ALA A 451 30.04 15.50 -4.44
C ALA A 451 28.77 15.67 -3.58
N ALA A 452 27.85 14.70 -3.56
CA ALA A 452 26.68 14.70 -2.68
C ALA A 452 27.09 14.66 -1.20
N ALA A 453 28.05 13.79 -0.84
CA ALA A 453 28.62 13.73 0.50
C ALA A 453 29.23 15.08 0.94
N PHE A 454 30.00 15.72 0.05
CA PHE A 454 30.56 17.06 0.27
C PHE A 454 29.48 18.12 0.50
N TRP A 455 28.43 18.15 -0.33
CA TRP A 455 27.31 19.10 -0.15
C TRP A 455 26.55 18.88 1.16
N LEU A 456 26.24 17.64 1.54
CA LEU A 456 25.56 17.36 2.81
C LEU A 456 26.39 17.81 4.02
N PHE A 457 27.70 17.51 4.00
CA PHE A 457 28.64 17.94 5.04
C PHE A 457 28.71 19.47 5.14
N LEU A 458 28.83 20.17 4.00
CA LEU A 458 28.87 21.64 3.94
C LEU A 458 27.55 22.27 4.44
N LEU A 459 26.40 21.73 4.02
CA LEU A 459 25.07 22.20 4.45
C LEU A 459 24.84 22.00 5.96
N GLY A 460 25.43 20.96 6.56
CA GLY A 460 25.38 20.71 7.99
C GLY A 460 26.27 21.65 8.82
N ILE A 461 27.44 22.03 8.31
CA ILE A 461 28.37 22.96 8.99
C ILE A 461 27.80 24.39 9.05
N VAL A 462 27.08 24.85 8.02
CA VAL A 462 26.56 26.23 7.99
C VAL A 462 25.33 26.34 8.91
N GLY A 463 25.56 26.79 10.15
CA GLY A 463 24.55 26.79 11.22
C GLY A 463 23.25 27.53 10.86
N LYS A 464 23.35 28.61 10.06
CA LYS A 464 22.18 29.35 9.55
C LYS A 464 21.24 28.53 8.67
N ILE A 465 21.74 27.50 7.97
CA ILE A 465 20.89 26.62 7.13
C ILE A 465 20.00 25.75 8.03
N GLY A 466 20.54 25.16 9.09
CA GLY A 466 19.75 24.45 10.11
C GLY A 466 18.69 25.35 10.76
N ALA A 467 19.03 26.61 11.04
CA ALA A 467 18.05 27.56 11.57
C ALA A 467 16.95 27.92 10.58
N TRP A 468 17.29 28.15 9.31
CA TRP A 468 16.32 28.36 8.24
C TRP A 468 15.36 27.16 8.11
N ILE A 469 15.87 25.93 8.12
CA ILE A 469 15.05 24.70 8.12
C ILE A 469 14.03 24.68 9.28
N THR A 470 14.43 25.07 10.49
CA THR A 470 13.52 25.15 11.66
C THR A 470 12.50 26.30 11.62
N THR A 471 12.55 27.17 10.60
CA THR A 471 11.50 28.18 10.36
C THR A 471 10.43 27.74 9.35
N ILE A 472 10.58 26.56 8.74
CA ILE A 472 9.62 26.04 7.75
C ILE A 472 8.32 25.67 8.48
N PRO A 473 7.15 26.21 8.09
CA PRO A 473 5.87 25.86 8.71
C PRO A 473 5.52 24.37 8.53
N GLU A 474 4.98 23.75 9.56
CA GLU A 474 4.65 22.31 9.56
C GLU A 474 3.71 21.92 8.42
N CYS A 475 2.79 22.80 7.99
CA CYS A 475 1.89 22.53 6.87
C CYS A 475 2.62 22.45 5.50
N VAL A 476 3.64 23.28 5.29
CA VAL A 476 4.49 23.28 4.09
C VAL A 476 5.36 22.02 4.06
N LEU A 477 5.95 21.67 5.21
CA LEU A 477 6.73 20.44 5.39
C LEU A 477 5.83 19.19 5.26
N GLY A 478 4.58 19.26 5.71
CA GLY A 478 3.56 18.23 5.58
C GLY A 478 3.21 17.89 4.13
N GLY A 479 2.94 18.91 3.30
CA GLY A 479 2.69 18.71 1.86
C GLY A 479 3.88 18.06 1.14
N MET A 480 5.12 18.43 1.50
CA MET A 480 6.34 17.81 0.97
C MET A 480 6.52 16.36 1.46
N THR A 481 6.48 16.13 2.77
CA THR A 481 6.74 14.81 3.38
C THR A 481 5.71 13.78 2.96
N THR A 482 4.45 14.17 2.83
CA THR A 482 3.36 13.33 2.32
C THR A 482 3.70 12.72 0.95
N PHE A 483 4.23 13.52 0.01
CA PHE A 483 4.67 13.02 -1.30
C PHE A 483 5.94 12.16 -1.19
N LEU A 484 6.91 12.53 -0.34
CA LEU A 484 8.10 11.70 -0.11
C LEU A 484 7.73 10.29 0.39
N PHE A 485 6.87 10.18 1.40
CA PHE A 485 6.48 8.89 1.98
C PHE A 485 5.65 8.06 1.00
N ALA A 486 4.83 8.67 0.16
CA ALA A 486 4.12 7.94 -0.89
C ALA A 486 5.04 7.42 -2.01
N ASN A 487 6.17 8.08 -2.29
CA ASN A 487 7.21 7.51 -3.14
C ASN A 487 7.90 6.30 -2.50
N VAL A 488 8.02 6.26 -1.16
CA VAL A 488 8.49 5.07 -0.44
C VAL A 488 7.50 3.90 -0.62
N ILE A 489 6.18 4.15 -0.51
CA ILE A 489 5.15 3.15 -0.81
C ILE A 489 5.27 2.64 -2.26
N ALA A 490 5.34 3.55 -3.24
CA ALA A 490 5.49 3.19 -4.65
C ALA A 490 6.79 2.41 -4.93
N SER A 491 7.86 2.68 -4.16
CA SER A 491 9.13 1.94 -4.24
C SER A 491 9.03 0.55 -3.62
N GLY A 492 8.35 0.40 -2.48
CA GLY A 492 8.02 -0.90 -1.89
C GLY A 492 7.21 -1.78 -2.85
N ILE A 493 6.18 -1.22 -3.50
CA ILE A 493 5.41 -1.89 -4.56
C ILE A 493 6.32 -2.27 -5.75
N LYS A 494 7.24 -1.39 -6.18
CA LYS A 494 8.21 -1.71 -7.25
C LYS A 494 9.13 -2.89 -6.86
N ILE A 495 9.56 -2.98 -5.60
CA ILE A 495 10.40 -4.09 -5.12
C ILE A 495 9.64 -5.43 -5.13
N ILE A 496 8.32 -5.41 -4.86
CA ILE A 496 7.46 -6.59 -5.04
C ILE A 496 7.35 -6.98 -6.52
N ILE A 497 7.25 -6.00 -7.43
CA ILE A 497 7.14 -6.20 -8.89
C ILE A 497 8.41 -6.74 -9.53
N ASN A 498 9.56 -6.19 -9.16
CA ASN A 498 10.87 -6.58 -9.70
C ASN A 498 11.43 -7.88 -9.09
N GLY A 499 10.75 -8.46 -8.09
CA GLY A 499 11.15 -9.68 -7.42
C GLY A 499 10.67 -10.96 -8.10
N ASP A 500 10.54 -12.02 -7.31
CA ASP A 500 9.92 -13.27 -7.77
C ASP A 500 8.47 -13.02 -8.24
N PRO A 501 8.00 -13.71 -9.30
CA PRO A 501 6.61 -13.63 -9.74
C PRO A 501 5.62 -13.85 -8.58
N LEU A 502 4.46 -13.17 -8.63
CA LEU A 502 3.39 -13.33 -7.63
C LEU A 502 2.65 -14.67 -7.77
N THR A 503 3.36 -15.77 -7.47
CA THR A 503 2.79 -17.10 -7.30
C THR A 503 1.75 -17.10 -6.19
N ARG A 504 1.03 -18.22 -6.05
CA ARG A 504 0.08 -18.42 -4.97
C ARG A 504 0.73 -18.23 -3.60
N ARG A 505 1.91 -18.82 -3.39
CA ARG A 505 2.71 -18.70 -2.16
C ARG A 505 3.03 -17.24 -1.81
N SER A 506 3.62 -16.49 -2.74
CA SER A 506 4.03 -15.10 -2.46
C SER A 506 2.84 -14.17 -2.28
N ARG A 507 1.71 -14.38 -3.00
CA ARG A 507 0.45 -13.66 -2.75
C ARG A 507 -0.16 -13.97 -1.38
N PHE A 508 -0.07 -15.21 -0.90
CA PHE A 508 -0.57 -15.57 0.44
C PHE A 508 0.28 -14.94 1.55
N ILE A 509 1.62 -14.98 1.42
CA ILE A 509 2.54 -14.28 2.33
C ILE A 509 2.24 -12.77 2.35
N LEU A 510 2.04 -12.17 1.17
CA LEU A 510 1.65 -10.77 1.00
C LEU A 510 0.34 -10.45 1.74
N ALA A 511 -0.72 -11.20 1.46
CA ALA A 511 -2.03 -11.00 2.10
C ALA A 511 -1.94 -11.13 3.62
N CYS A 512 -1.36 -12.20 4.17
CA CYS A 512 -1.28 -12.37 5.62
C CYS A 512 -0.46 -11.29 6.33
N SER A 513 0.64 -10.84 5.73
CA SER A 513 1.51 -9.82 6.33
C SER A 513 0.86 -8.44 6.29
N LEU A 514 0.22 -8.09 5.16
CA LEU A 514 -0.50 -6.83 5.01
C LEU A 514 -1.77 -6.78 5.86
N ALA A 515 -2.44 -7.92 6.07
CA ALA A 515 -3.61 -8.04 6.95
C ALA A 515 -3.31 -7.50 8.36
N LEU A 516 -2.23 -8.00 8.96
CA LEU A 516 -1.83 -7.64 10.32
C LEU A 516 -1.18 -6.26 10.37
N ALA A 517 -0.37 -5.91 9.38
CA ALA A 517 0.32 -4.62 9.32
C ALA A 517 -0.66 -3.44 9.17
N PHE A 518 -1.54 -3.45 8.15
CA PHE A 518 -2.56 -2.40 7.99
C PHE A 518 -3.57 -2.41 9.14
N GLY A 519 -3.92 -3.58 9.66
CA GLY A 519 -4.88 -3.71 10.76
C GLY A 519 -4.46 -2.98 12.03
N VAL A 520 -3.19 -3.14 12.42
CA VAL A 520 -2.62 -2.41 13.56
C VAL A 520 -2.43 -0.92 13.24
N GLU A 521 -2.05 -0.56 12.02
CA GLU A 521 -1.90 0.86 11.62
C GLU A 521 -3.25 1.62 11.72
N LEU A 522 -4.32 1.00 11.24
CA LEU A 522 -5.67 1.59 11.21
C LEU A 522 -6.39 1.51 12.57
N VAL A 523 -6.04 0.53 13.41
CA VAL A 523 -6.68 0.28 14.71
C VAL A 523 -5.63 0.00 15.80
N PRO A 524 -4.74 0.97 16.12
CA PRO A 524 -3.65 0.77 17.09
C PRO A 524 -4.14 0.42 18.51
N GLN A 525 -5.39 0.79 18.83
CA GLN A 525 -6.06 0.43 20.09
C GLN A 525 -6.21 -1.09 20.27
N TRP A 526 -6.25 -1.86 19.17
CA TRP A 526 -6.34 -3.33 19.19
C TRP A 526 -5.13 -3.96 19.88
N ALA A 527 -3.93 -3.44 19.65
CA ALA A 527 -2.69 -3.95 20.27
C ALA A 527 -2.39 -3.32 21.65
N THR A 528 -2.69 -2.03 21.81
CA THR A 528 -2.17 -1.22 22.93
C THR A 528 -3.02 -1.24 24.19
N LEU A 529 -4.32 -1.57 24.11
CA LEU A 529 -5.23 -1.52 25.26
C LEU A 529 -5.18 -2.78 26.14
N ASN A 530 -5.95 -3.82 25.78
CA ASN A 530 -6.29 -4.93 26.68
C ASN A 530 -5.66 -6.28 26.27
N LEU A 531 -4.77 -6.29 25.26
CA LEU A 531 -4.08 -7.49 24.78
C LEU A 531 -3.19 -8.13 25.87
N TRP A 532 -2.53 -7.31 26.67
CA TRP A 532 -1.82 -7.74 27.88
C TRP A 532 -1.82 -6.58 28.88
N PRO A 533 -2.79 -6.49 29.82
CA PRO A 533 -2.83 -5.39 30.77
C PRO A 533 -1.72 -5.50 31.83
N VAL A 534 -1.31 -4.38 32.43
CA VAL A 534 -0.40 -4.37 33.59
C VAL A 534 -1.16 -4.87 34.81
N THR A 535 -0.71 -5.96 35.42
CA THR A 535 -1.29 -6.50 36.66
C THR A 535 -0.59 -5.90 37.89
N PRO A 536 -1.32 -5.62 39.00
CA PRO A 536 -0.70 -5.28 40.27
C PRO A 536 0.25 -6.40 40.71
N GLY A 537 1.52 -6.06 40.94
CA GLY A 537 2.58 -7.03 41.28
C GLY A 537 3.46 -7.51 40.12
N MET A 538 3.25 -7.05 38.88
CA MET A 538 4.17 -7.33 37.77
C MET A 538 5.58 -6.76 38.03
N SER A 539 6.62 -7.58 37.84
CA SER A 539 8.00 -7.14 38.05
C SER A 539 8.44 -6.10 36.99
N PRO A 540 9.36 -5.15 37.31
CA PRO A 540 9.81 -4.13 36.36
C PRO A 540 10.39 -4.72 35.06
N GLY A 541 11.12 -5.85 35.16
CA GLY A 541 11.67 -6.55 34.00
C GLY A 541 10.58 -7.17 33.11
N LEU A 542 9.55 -7.79 33.71
CA LEU A 542 8.43 -8.35 32.95
C LEU A 542 7.57 -7.24 32.31
N ARG A 543 7.40 -6.10 32.99
CA ARG A 543 6.77 -4.90 32.41
C ARG A 543 7.58 -4.37 31.23
N GLY A 544 8.90 -4.24 31.35
CA GLY A 544 9.77 -3.83 30.23
C GLY A 544 9.68 -4.76 29.02
N LEU A 545 9.66 -6.09 29.25
CA LEU A 545 9.50 -7.09 28.19
C LEU A 545 8.11 -7.01 27.54
N ARG A 546 7.05 -6.87 28.35
CA ARG A 546 5.67 -6.64 27.88
C ARG A 546 5.62 -5.40 26.99
N ASP A 547 6.13 -4.27 27.47
CA ASP A 547 6.06 -2.98 26.78
C ASP A 547 6.84 -3.04 25.45
N ALA A 548 7.99 -3.72 25.43
CA ALA A 548 8.75 -4.02 24.22
C ALA A 548 7.96 -4.87 23.20
N ILE A 549 7.31 -5.95 23.64
CA ILE A 549 6.49 -6.82 22.78
C ILE A 549 5.26 -6.07 22.24
N ILE A 550 4.56 -5.30 23.10
CA ILE A 550 3.43 -4.47 22.68
C ILE A 550 3.90 -3.43 21.66
N LEU A 551 5.05 -2.79 21.85
CA LEU A 551 5.59 -1.81 20.90
C LEU A 551 5.84 -2.44 19.51
N VAL A 552 6.44 -3.63 19.46
CA VAL A 552 6.69 -4.40 18.22
C VAL A 552 5.39 -4.84 17.53
N ILE A 553 4.37 -5.24 18.30
CA ILE A 553 3.05 -5.63 17.77
C ILE A 553 2.26 -4.40 17.33
N SER A 554 2.38 -3.27 18.03
CA SER A 554 1.68 -2.00 17.74
C SER A 554 2.30 -1.20 16.58
N THR A 555 3.49 -1.59 16.12
CA THR A 555 4.18 -0.96 15.00
C THR A 555 3.93 -1.80 13.74
N SER A 556 3.30 -1.19 12.74
CA SER A 556 2.74 -1.91 11.58
C SER A 556 3.79 -2.56 10.69
N PHE A 557 4.87 -1.84 10.39
CA PHE A 557 5.95 -2.34 9.53
C PHE A 557 6.81 -3.41 10.22
N THR A 558 6.99 -3.36 11.55
CA THR A 558 7.67 -4.43 12.30
C THR A 558 6.83 -5.71 12.30
N LEU A 559 5.52 -5.60 12.58
CA LEU A 559 4.61 -6.74 12.55
C LEU A 559 4.53 -7.36 11.15
N GLY A 560 4.39 -6.53 10.11
CA GLY A 560 4.39 -6.97 8.71
C GLY A 560 5.68 -7.68 8.30
N ALA A 561 6.85 -7.13 8.66
CA ALA A 561 8.14 -7.73 8.36
C ALA A 561 8.33 -9.09 9.05
N VAL A 562 8.01 -9.18 10.35
CA VAL A 562 8.13 -10.41 11.14
C VAL A 562 7.19 -11.51 10.61
N VAL A 563 5.94 -11.16 10.29
CA VAL A 563 4.96 -12.10 9.71
C VAL A 563 5.41 -12.56 8.33
N ALA A 564 5.88 -11.65 7.46
CA ALA A 564 6.36 -12.00 6.13
C ALA A 564 7.57 -12.95 6.19
N LEU A 565 8.51 -12.70 7.09
CA LEU A 565 9.69 -13.52 7.31
C LEU A 565 9.32 -14.92 7.84
N ILE A 566 8.46 -15.00 8.86
CA ILE A 566 7.99 -16.27 9.42
C ILE A 566 7.25 -17.10 8.36
N LEU A 567 6.30 -16.51 7.65
CA LEU A 567 5.54 -17.22 6.60
C LEU A 567 6.42 -17.62 5.42
N ASN A 568 7.41 -16.81 5.05
CA ASN A 568 8.39 -17.20 4.03
C ASN A 568 9.29 -18.37 4.47
N LEU A 569 9.55 -18.54 5.77
CA LEU A 569 10.31 -19.70 6.28
C LEU A 569 9.44 -20.96 6.42
N ILE A 570 8.17 -20.82 6.78
CA ILE A 570 7.25 -21.95 7.02
C ILE A 570 6.62 -22.49 5.73
N ILE A 571 6.21 -21.62 4.79
CA ILE A 571 5.44 -22.05 3.62
C ILE A 571 6.38 -22.64 2.55
N PRO A 572 6.21 -23.92 2.16
CA PRO A 572 7.08 -24.59 1.19
C PRO A 572 7.00 -23.92 -0.19
N GLN A 573 8.07 -24.03 -0.98
CA GLN A 573 8.10 -23.49 -2.33
C GLN A 573 7.21 -24.32 -3.29
N ASP A 574 6.56 -23.63 -4.23
CA ASP A 574 5.74 -24.27 -5.26
C ASP A 574 6.65 -25.09 -6.20
N ALA A 575 6.37 -26.39 -6.36
CA ALA A 575 7.26 -27.35 -7.05
C ALA A 575 7.48 -27.11 -8.57
N SER A 576 6.93 -26.03 -9.13
CA SER A 576 7.08 -25.64 -10.53
C SER A 576 8.38 -24.88 -10.84
N SER A 577 9.13 -24.42 -9.84
CA SER A 577 10.41 -23.71 -10.04
C SER A 577 11.62 -24.64 -10.21
N THR A 578 11.47 -25.95 -10.00
CA THR A 578 12.58 -26.91 -10.07
C THR A 578 12.99 -27.28 -11.50
N SER A 579 12.20 -26.93 -12.52
CA SER A 579 12.47 -27.34 -13.92
C SER A 579 13.55 -26.52 -14.65
N THR A 580 14.02 -25.40 -14.09
CA THR A 580 15.04 -24.54 -14.72
C THR A 580 16.46 -24.73 -14.17
N ASN A 581 16.62 -25.49 -13.07
CA ASN A 581 17.92 -25.74 -12.43
C ASN A 581 18.17 -27.26 -12.25
N LEU A 582 17.94 -28.04 -13.30
CA LEU A 582 18.61 -29.33 -13.44
C LEU A 582 20.03 -29.06 -13.92
N GLU A 583 20.92 -28.84 -12.95
CA GLU A 583 22.36 -28.95 -13.16
C GLU A 583 22.63 -30.34 -13.78
N LEU A 584 23.18 -30.36 -15.00
CA LEU A 584 23.74 -31.58 -15.57
C LEU A 584 24.86 -32.03 -14.62
N PRO A 585 24.84 -33.28 -14.10
CA PRO A 585 25.89 -33.73 -13.21
C PRO A 585 27.25 -33.63 -13.90
N GLU A 586 28.20 -32.94 -13.26
CA GLU A 586 29.59 -32.93 -13.70
C GLU A 586 30.11 -34.38 -13.65
N LEU A 587 30.36 -34.97 -14.81
CA LEU A 587 31.09 -36.22 -14.92
C LEU A 587 32.56 -35.93 -14.60
N GLU A 588 32.94 -36.14 -13.33
CA GLU A 588 34.33 -36.05 -12.88
C GLU A 588 35.21 -36.99 -13.71
N ALA A 589 36.10 -36.42 -14.51
CA ALA A 589 37.12 -37.17 -15.22
C ALA A 589 38.29 -37.45 -14.28
N LYS A 590 38.44 -38.71 -13.82
CA LYS A 590 39.73 -39.23 -13.34
C LYS A 590 39.90 -40.74 -13.52
N ASP A 591 41.02 -41.08 -14.15
CA ASP A 591 41.88 -42.23 -13.88
C ASP A 591 41.30 -43.67 -13.97
N ILE A 592 41.24 -44.22 -15.20
CA ILE A 592 41.69 -45.61 -15.47
C ILE A 592 42.61 -45.59 -16.70
N ALA A 593 43.73 -46.31 -16.63
CA ALA A 593 44.85 -46.24 -17.57
C ALA A 593 45.04 -47.51 -18.41
N VAL A 594 45.44 -47.31 -19.67
CA VAL A 594 46.49 -48.02 -20.44
C VAL A 594 46.44 -49.56 -20.63
N THR A 595 46.60 -49.99 -21.90
CA THR A 595 46.87 -51.36 -22.42
C THR A 595 45.76 -52.43 -22.22
N ASP A 596 45.46 -53.35 -23.14
CA ASP A 596 46.28 -53.93 -24.23
C ASP A 596 45.51 -54.27 -25.54
N SER A 597 46.25 -54.74 -26.55
CA SER A 597 45.84 -55.08 -27.94
C SER A 597 44.84 -56.24 -28.13
N ASN A 598 44.03 -56.22 -29.22
CA ASN A 598 44.15 -57.20 -30.34
C ASN A 598 43.17 -57.04 -31.54
N HIS A 599 43.68 -57.43 -32.72
CA HIS A 599 43.00 -57.92 -33.95
C HIS A 599 42.12 -57.02 -34.88
N SER A 600 42.80 -56.43 -35.87
CA SER A 600 42.74 -56.71 -37.34
C SER A 600 41.49 -56.45 -38.22
N THR A 601 41.74 -55.73 -39.35
CA THR A 601 41.26 -55.98 -40.75
C THR A 601 39.73 -55.91 -41.04
N THR A 602 39.18 -55.29 -42.10
CA THR A 602 39.67 -54.69 -43.37
C THR A 602 38.73 -53.53 -43.82
N ASP A 603 38.99 -52.65 -44.79
CA ASP A 603 40.18 -51.99 -45.39
C ASP A 603 39.69 -50.91 -46.40
N SER A 604 40.56 -49.96 -46.80
CA SER A 604 40.43 -48.99 -47.94
C SER A 604 39.30 -47.93 -47.91
N GLU A 605 39.49 -46.66 -48.31
CA GLU A 605 40.68 -45.91 -48.73
C GLU A 605 40.44 -44.37 -48.54
N ASP A 606 41.53 -43.60 -48.42
CA ASP A 606 41.60 -42.13 -48.22
C ASP A 606 41.75 -41.41 -49.61
N PRO A 607 42.10 -40.11 -49.82
CA PRO A 607 42.24 -38.97 -48.89
C PRO A 607 41.76 -37.56 -49.36
N SER A 608 41.39 -36.73 -48.37
CA SER A 608 41.71 -35.27 -48.26
C SER A 608 41.16 -34.20 -49.24
N THR A 609 40.54 -33.14 -48.70
CA THR A 609 41.21 -31.81 -48.48
C THR A 609 40.37 -30.73 -47.76
N LYS A 610 40.81 -30.36 -46.54
CA LYS A 610 40.85 -29.01 -45.88
C LYS A 610 39.68 -27.98 -45.96
N LYS A 611 39.01 -27.79 -44.79
CA LYS A 611 38.75 -26.51 -44.03
C LYS A 611 37.96 -25.32 -44.66
N PRO A 612 37.39 -24.37 -43.87
CA PRO A 612 36.69 -24.50 -42.57
C PRO A 612 35.42 -23.61 -42.41
N ALA A 613 34.59 -23.93 -41.40
CA ALA A 613 33.73 -23.06 -40.56
C ALA A 613 33.02 -21.78 -41.09
N THR A 614 31.69 -21.73 -40.96
CA THR A 614 30.95 -20.64 -40.28
C THR A 614 29.57 -21.12 -39.82
N ALA A 615 29.01 -20.51 -38.77
CA ALA A 615 27.68 -20.80 -38.22
C ALA A 615 26.76 -19.57 -38.36
N ALA A 616 25.43 -19.76 -38.42
CA ALA A 616 24.42 -18.90 -37.76
C ALA A 616 22.96 -19.34 -38.02
N VAL A 617 22.07 -18.77 -37.18
CA VAL A 617 20.61 -18.56 -37.33
C VAL A 617 19.68 -19.73 -36.94
N VAL A 618 18.93 -19.48 -35.86
CA VAL A 618 17.68 -20.16 -35.49
C VAL A 618 16.52 -19.25 -35.88
N LEU A 619 15.51 -19.79 -36.56
CA LEU A 619 14.29 -19.08 -36.98
C LEU A 619 13.11 -19.38 -36.03
N SER A 620 12.28 -18.35 -35.79
CA SER A 620 10.99 -18.46 -35.08
C SER A 620 9.89 -19.05 -35.98
N PRO A 621 8.91 -19.80 -35.45
CA PRO A 621 7.78 -20.31 -36.23
C PRO A 621 6.59 -19.33 -36.28
N ALA A 622 5.95 -19.27 -37.45
CA ALA A 622 4.71 -18.54 -37.71
C ALA A 622 3.45 -19.40 -37.40
N PRO A 623 2.23 -18.81 -37.35
CA PRO A 623 1.09 -19.45 -36.68
C PRO A 623 0.11 -20.20 -37.61
N GLY A 624 -0.57 -21.20 -37.05
CA GLY A 624 -1.95 -21.56 -37.45
C GLY A 624 -2.12 -22.83 -38.29
N ALA A 625 -2.48 -23.94 -37.63
CA ALA A 625 -3.20 -25.04 -38.26
C ALA A 625 -4.22 -25.63 -37.27
N VAL A 626 -5.51 -25.45 -37.57
CA VAL A 626 -6.61 -26.09 -36.84
C VAL A 626 -6.88 -27.46 -37.48
N VAL A 627 -6.74 -28.54 -36.72
CA VAL A 627 -7.26 -29.86 -37.11
C VAL A 627 -8.27 -30.30 -36.07
N ALA A 628 -9.53 -30.37 -36.47
CA ALA A 628 -10.57 -31.03 -35.71
C ALA A 628 -10.56 -32.53 -36.04
N SER A 629 -10.57 -33.38 -35.03
CA SER A 629 -10.88 -34.81 -35.19
C SER A 629 -11.91 -35.21 -34.13
N ARG A 630 -13.15 -35.40 -34.58
CA ARG A 630 -14.25 -35.93 -33.79
C ARG A 630 -14.46 -37.38 -34.22
N GLN A 631 -14.31 -38.32 -33.31
CA GLN A 631 -14.73 -39.70 -33.54
C GLN A 631 -15.14 -40.32 -32.20
N ASP A 632 -16.39 -40.76 -32.15
CA ASP A 632 -17.02 -41.37 -31.00
C ASP A 632 -16.70 -42.88 -30.96
N ASP A 633 -16.53 -43.49 -29.78
CA ASP A 633 -17.19 -44.76 -29.44
C ASP A 633 -16.98 -45.21 -27.97
N HIS A 634 -17.89 -46.11 -27.55
CA HIS A 634 -18.30 -46.52 -26.19
C HIS A 634 -17.25 -47.15 -25.21
N PRO A 635 -17.61 -47.41 -23.92
CA PRO A 635 -16.65 -47.42 -22.80
C PRO A 635 -16.06 -48.79 -22.45
N SER A 636 -14.89 -48.79 -21.80
CA SER A 636 -14.33 -49.96 -21.11
C SER A 636 -13.41 -49.53 -19.95
N PHE A 637 -13.79 -49.84 -18.72
CA PHE A 637 -12.85 -49.88 -17.59
C PHE A 637 -11.97 -51.12 -17.72
N PRO A 638 -10.66 -51.01 -17.43
CA PRO A 638 -10.10 -51.98 -16.49
C PRO A 638 -9.05 -51.44 -15.50
N TYR A 639 -9.25 -51.82 -14.24
CA TYR A 639 -8.28 -52.24 -13.22
C TYR A 639 -6.99 -51.45 -12.90
N PHE A 640 -6.81 -51.30 -11.59
CA PHE A 640 -5.56 -50.95 -10.90
C PHE A 640 -4.34 -51.73 -11.42
N ARG A 641 -3.26 -51.01 -11.75
CA ARG A 641 -1.89 -51.54 -11.68
C ARG A 641 -1.04 -50.59 -10.84
N LYS A 642 -0.59 -51.06 -9.67
CA LYS A 642 0.30 -50.31 -8.77
C LYS A 642 1.62 -50.01 -9.48
N GLY A 643 1.92 -48.73 -9.67
CA GLY A 643 3.20 -48.21 -10.14
C GLY A 643 3.23 -46.72 -9.85
N ARG A 644 4.33 -46.20 -9.29
CA ARG A 644 4.47 -44.78 -8.91
C ARG A 644 4.35 -43.91 -10.17
N ARG A 645 3.16 -43.36 -10.43
CA ARG A 645 2.98 -42.34 -11.46
C ARG A 645 3.40 -40.99 -10.90
N GLY A 646 4.32 -40.32 -11.59
CA GLY A 646 4.37 -38.86 -11.55
C GLY A 646 2.98 -38.36 -11.94
N VAL A 647 2.40 -37.47 -11.13
CA VAL A 647 1.06 -36.95 -11.38
C VAL A 647 1.14 -36.08 -12.63
N ALA A 648 0.53 -36.54 -13.72
CA ALA A 648 0.37 -35.70 -14.91
C ALA A 648 -0.35 -34.40 -14.51
N PRO A 649 0.06 -33.23 -15.03
CA PRO A 649 -0.55 -31.96 -14.64
C PRO A 649 -2.06 -32.02 -14.89
N PRO A 650 -2.90 -31.52 -13.95
CA PRO A 650 -4.34 -31.64 -14.07
C PRO A 650 -4.83 -30.98 -15.36
N ARG A 651 -5.70 -31.69 -16.09
CA ARG A 651 -6.33 -31.19 -17.32
C ARG A 651 -7.05 -29.88 -17.02
N PHE A 652 -6.71 -28.83 -17.77
CA PHE A 652 -7.44 -27.57 -17.74
C PHE A 652 -8.77 -27.73 -18.48
N PHE A 653 -9.88 -27.39 -17.80
CA PHE A 653 -11.22 -27.37 -18.36
C PHE A 653 -11.55 -25.93 -18.77
N GLY A 654 -11.63 -25.71 -20.09
CA GLY A 654 -11.98 -24.42 -20.68
C GLY A 654 -13.45 -24.05 -20.46
N ARG A 655 -13.79 -22.83 -20.90
CA ARG A 655 -15.13 -22.22 -20.80
C ARG A 655 -16.29 -23.11 -21.27
N GLU A 656 -16.02 -23.90 -22.32
CA GLU A 656 -17.02 -24.67 -23.07
C GLU A 656 -16.86 -26.19 -22.89
N ASP A 657 -15.88 -26.62 -22.09
CA ASP A 657 -15.72 -28.03 -21.74
C ASP A 657 -16.87 -28.50 -20.83
N TYR A 658 -17.34 -29.72 -21.09
CA TYR A 658 -18.37 -30.35 -20.29
C TYR A 658 -17.78 -31.00 -19.03
N LEU A 659 -18.25 -30.58 -17.86
CA LEU A 659 -18.09 -31.25 -16.59
C LEU A 659 -19.31 -32.17 -16.35
N GLY A 660 -19.05 -33.37 -15.84
CA GLY A 660 -20.11 -34.22 -15.30
C GLY A 660 -20.87 -33.50 -14.18
N PHE A 661 -22.20 -33.66 -14.16
CA PHE A 661 -23.12 -32.93 -13.28
C PHE A 661 -22.66 -32.84 -11.82
N PHE A 662 -22.25 -33.97 -11.22
CA PHE A 662 -21.77 -34.00 -9.84
C PHE A 662 -20.50 -33.15 -9.62
N VAL A 663 -19.56 -33.18 -10.56
CA VAL A 663 -18.34 -32.35 -10.51
C VAL A 663 -18.72 -30.88 -10.62
N ALA A 664 -19.55 -30.50 -11.60
CA ALA A 664 -20.03 -29.12 -11.73
C ALA A 664 -20.72 -28.62 -10.46
N LEU A 665 -21.54 -29.46 -9.80
CA LEU A 665 -22.24 -29.16 -8.56
C LEU A 665 -21.29 -28.98 -7.36
N VAL A 666 -20.24 -29.79 -7.24
CA VAL A 666 -19.19 -29.65 -6.20
C VAL A 666 -18.29 -28.43 -6.46
N MET A 667 -17.89 -28.19 -7.71
CA MET A 667 -17.14 -26.98 -8.09
C MET A 667 -17.97 -25.71 -7.83
N GLY A 668 -19.27 -25.74 -8.16
CA GLY A 668 -20.19 -24.66 -7.86
C GLY A 668 -20.36 -24.40 -6.36
N LEU A 669 -20.44 -25.46 -5.54
CA LEU A 669 -20.46 -25.33 -4.08
C LEU A 669 -19.16 -24.67 -3.58
N GLN A 670 -18.01 -25.08 -4.11
CA GLN A 670 -16.71 -24.49 -3.78
C GLN A 670 -16.65 -23.00 -4.10
N HIS A 671 -17.14 -22.59 -5.28
CA HIS A 671 -17.27 -21.18 -5.64
C HIS A 671 -18.23 -20.45 -4.70
N ALA A 672 -19.43 -20.96 -4.45
CA ALA A 672 -20.39 -20.34 -3.53
C ALA A 672 -19.77 -20.14 -2.13
N LEU A 673 -19.19 -21.19 -1.55
CA LEU A 673 -18.52 -21.18 -0.25
C LEU A 673 -17.34 -20.18 -0.17
N ALA A 674 -16.54 -20.06 -1.23
CA ALA A 674 -15.45 -19.08 -1.29
C ALA A 674 -15.96 -17.63 -1.29
N MET A 675 -17.22 -17.40 -1.69
CA MET A 675 -17.83 -16.07 -1.78
C MET A 675 -18.68 -15.70 -0.56
N VAL A 676 -19.31 -16.67 0.12
CA VAL A 676 -20.24 -16.44 1.26
C VAL A 676 -19.69 -15.41 2.25
N GLY A 677 -18.44 -15.54 2.71
CA GLY A 677 -17.84 -14.61 3.68
C GLY A 677 -17.83 -13.14 3.21
N GLY A 678 -17.71 -12.90 1.91
CA GLY A 678 -17.83 -11.56 1.33
C GLY A 678 -19.28 -11.10 1.17
N LEU A 679 -20.20 -11.96 0.76
CA LEU A 679 -21.61 -11.60 0.57
C LEU A 679 -22.33 -11.24 1.88
N ILE A 680 -21.98 -11.92 2.99
CA ILE A 680 -22.64 -11.72 4.30
C ILE A 680 -22.16 -10.46 5.03
N THR A 681 -20.94 -9.99 4.75
CA THR A 681 -20.30 -8.95 5.57
C THR A 681 -20.92 -7.55 5.38
N PRO A 682 -21.17 -7.04 4.15
CA PRO A 682 -21.81 -5.73 3.96
C PRO A 682 -23.22 -5.60 4.58
N PRO A 683 -24.13 -6.59 4.43
CA PRO A 683 -25.43 -6.56 5.13
C PRO A 683 -25.29 -6.51 6.65
N LEU A 684 -24.37 -7.28 7.24
CA LEU A 684 -24.13 -7.28 8.69
C LEU A 684 -23.60 -5.92 9.17
N LEU A 685 -22.63 -5.32 8.47
CA LEU A 685 -22.05 -4.03 8.83
C LEU A 685 -23.07 -2.88 8.79
N ILE A 686 -23.97 -2.88 7.80
CA ILE A 686 -24.97 -1.80 7.66
C ILE A 686 -26.16 -2.02 8.61
N SER A 687 -26.66 -3.26 8.75
CA SER A 687 -27.75 -3.56 9.68
C SER A 687 -27.38 -3.33 11.15
N ASN A 688 -26.11 -3.43 11.51
CA ASN A 688 -25.60 -3.07 12.85
C ASN A 688 -25.90 -1.61 13.24
N LEU A 689 -26.16 -0.69 12.29
CA LEU A 689 -26.57 0.69 12.57
C LEU A 689 -27.99 0.80 13.15
N GLY A 690 -28.88 -0.16 12.87
CA GLY A 690 -30.26 -0.17 13.38
C GLY A 690 -30.37 -0.53 14.87
N PHE A 691 -29.28 -0.98 15.50
CA PHE A 691 -29.27 -1.35 16.92
C PHE A 691 -28.99 -0.13 17.82
N GLY A 692 -29.79 0.00 18.88
CA GLY A 692 -29.67 1.06 19.89
C GLY A 692 -30.79 2.08 19.85
N THR A 693 -30.61 3.18 20.57
CA THR A 693 -31.60 4.26 20.73
C THR A 693 -31.02 5.65 20.43
N ARG A 694 -31.87 6.63 20.17
CA ARG A 694 -31.48 8.00 19.85
C ARG A 694 -30.98 8.75 21.09
N PRO A 695 -29.77 9.35 21.07
CA PRO A 695 -29.26 10.15 22.17
C PRO A 695 -30.18 11.35 22.47
N GLY A 696 -30.36 11.67 23.75
CA GLY A 696 -31.09 12.87 24.19
C GLY A 696 -32.62 12.79 24.12
N THR A 697 -33.21 11.69 23.63
CA THR A 697 -34.66 11.46 23.68
C THR A 697 -35.08 10.83 25.00
N SER A 698 -36.10 11.39 25.66
CA SER A 698 -36.75 10.82 26.85
C SER A 698 -38.26 10.76 26.62
N PRO A 699 -38.88 9.56 26.47
CA PRO A 699 -38.26 8.23 26.55
C PRO A 699 -37.27 7.92 25.41
N PRO A 700 -36.36 6.94 25.57
CA PRO A 700 -35.39 6.57 24.54
C PRO A 700 -36.08 5.95 23.32
N VAL A 701 -36.03 6.63 22.18
CA VAL A 701 -36.60 6.14 20.92
C VAL A 701 -35.59 5.20 20.23
N PRO A 702 -35.97 3.98 19.81
CA PRO A 702 -35.07 3.08 19.07
C PRO A 702 -34.69 3.63 17.68
N TYR A 703 -33.54 3.21 17.14
CA TYR A 703 -33.18 3.55 15.75
C TYR A 703 -33.98 2.73 14.73
N SER A 704 -34.23 1.46 15.01
CA SER A 704 -35.07 0.55 14.25
C SER A 704 -36.53 0.66 14.69
N SER A 705 -37.47 0.67 13.74
CA SER A 705 -38.92 0.59 14.01
C SER A 705 -39.38 -0.83 14.36
N GLY A 706 -38.75 -1.85 13.76
CA GLY A 706 -39.00 -3.27 14.03
C GLY A 706 -37.87 -3.93 14.83
N ASN A 707 -37.87 -5.27 14.90
CA ASN A 707 -36.77 -6.03 15.49
C ASN A 707 -35.52 -5.94 14.59
N PRO A 708 -34.40 -5.33 15.04
CA PRO A 708 -33.22 -5.17 14.21
C PRO A 708 -32.55 -6.52 13.87
N ALA A 709 -32.72 -7.55 14.71
CA ALA A 709 -32.19 -8.88 14.44
C ALA A 709 -32.87 -9.57 13.25
N ASP A 710 -34.18 -9.38 13.07
CA ASP A 710 -34.91 -9.96 11.93
C ASP A 710 -34.61 -9.20 10.64
N THR A 711 -34.51 -7.87 10.72
CA THR A 711 -34.04 -7.02 9.62
C THR A 711 -32.63 -7.43 9.16
N GLN A 712 -31.72 -7.67 10.09
CA GLN A 712 -30.36 -8.14 9.82
C GLN A 712 -30.33 -9.50 9.11
N ARG A 713 -31.14 -10.48 9.57
CA ARG A 713 -31.28 -11.80 8.93
C ARG A 713 -31.81 -11.69 7.50
N TYR A 714 -32.86 -10.89 7.32
CA TYR A 714 -33.48 -10.67 6.03
C TYR A 714 -32.49 -10.05 5.02
N LEU A 715 -31.72 -9.04 5.42
CA LEU A 715 -30.74 -8.38 4.55
C LEU A 715 -29.62 -9.34 4.09
N VAL A 716 -29.18 -10.26 4.96
CA VAL A 716 -28.24 -11.34 4.59
C VAL A 716 -28.87 -12.32 3.58
N GLN A 717 -30.14 -12.67 3.75
CA GLN A 717 -30.85 -13.61 2.86
C GLN A 717 -31.13 -12.97 1.49
N ALA A 718 -31.61 -11.74 1.47
CA ALA A 718 -31.82 -10.96 0.25
C ALA A 718 -30.52 -10.84 -0.55
N SER A 719 -29.37 -10.58 0.09
CA SER A 719 -28.09 -10.50 -0.63
C SER A 719 -27.69 -11.83 -1.28
N LEU A 720 -27.90 -12.97 -0.60
CA LEU A 720 -27.64 -14.30 -1.16
C LEU A 720 -28.55 -14.63 -2.35
N ILE A 721 -29.86 -14.36 -2.23
CA ILE A 721 -30.86 -14.61 -3.29
C ILE A 721 -30.56 -13.76 -4.53
N VAL A 722 -30.44 -12.43 -4.36
CA VAL A 722 -30.20 -11.50 -5.48
C VAL A 722 -28.86 -11.79 -6.15
N CYS A 723 -27.82 -12.11 -5.38
CA CYS A 723 -26.52 -12.48 -5.92
C CYS A 723 -26.55 -13.78 -6.72
N GLY A 724 -27.28 -14.81 -6.27
CA GLY A 724 -27.50 -16.04 -7.03
C GLY A 724 -28.15 -15.76 -8.39
N ILE A 725 -29.22 -14.95 -8.41
CA ILE A 725 -29.92 -14.55 -9.63
C ILE A 725 -28.99 -13.78 -10.59
N MET A 726 -28.25 -12.78 -10.10
CA MET A 726 -27.41 -11.95 -10.96
C MET A 726 -26.11 -12.62 -11.40
N THR A 727 -25.59 -13.57 -10.61
CA THR A 727 -24.51 -14.48 -11.04
C THR A 727 -24.95 -15.37 -12.19
N PHE A 728 -26.19 -15.88 -12.18
CA PHE A 728 -26.73 -16.66 -13.30
C PHE A 728 -26.69 -15.85 -14.61
N PHE A 729 -27.18 -14.60 -14.60
CA PHE A 729 -27.15 -13.72 -15.77
C PHE A 729 -25.73 -13.35 -16.21
N GLN A 730 -24.82 -13.08 -15.26
CA GLN A 730 -23.42 -12.77 -15.53
C GLN A 730 -22.70 -13.92 -16.26
N VAL A 731 -22.95 -15.17 -15.84
CA VAL A 731 -22.37 -16.39 -16.44
C VAL A 731 -23.01 -16.75 -17.80
N LEU A 732 -24.28 -16.38 -18.00
CA LEU A 732 -25.05 -16.73 -19.20
C LEU A 732 -24.49 -16.08 -20.48
N GLY A 733 -24.26 -14.76 -20.47
CA GLY A 733 -23.61 -14.04 -21.58
C GLY A 733 -24.42 -14.00 -22.88
N VAL A 734 -25.69 -13.59 -22.82
CA VAL A 734 -26.61 -13.59 -23.97
C VAL A 734 -26.31 -12.44 -24.92
N ARG A 735 -26.32 -12.70 -26.24
CA ARG A 735 -26.26 -11.62 -27.25
C ARG A 735 -27.60 -10.90 -27.32
N ILE A 736 -27.60 -9.57 -27.19
CA ILE A 736 -28.84 -8.78 -27.29
C ILE A 736 -29.30 -8.80 -28.76
N TRP A 737 -30.55 -9.21 -28.99
CA TRP A 737 -31.11 -9.44 -30.33
C TRP A 737 -30.86 -8.26 -31.28
N LYS A 738 -30.40 -8.56 -32.50
CA LYS A 738 -30.02 -7.60 -33.56
C LYS A 738 -28.88 -6.61 -33.19
N THR A 739 -28.11 -6.83 -32.14
CA THR A 739 -26.97 -5.94 -31.79
C THR A 739 -25.66 -6.70 -31.54
N ASN A 740 -24.54 -5.98 -31.64
CA ASN A 740 -23.20 -6.49 -31.29
C ASN A 740 -22.95 -6.52 -29.77
N TYR A 741 -23.88 -6.03 -28.95
CA TYR A 741 -23.75 -6.02 -27.49
C TYR A 741 -24.06 -7.40 -26.89
N GLN A 742 -23.71 -7.56 -25.61
CA GLN A 742 -23.91 -8.77 -24.82
C GLN A 742 -24.41 -8.36 -23.44
N PHE A 743 -25.24 -9.19 -22.82
CA PHE A 743 -25.67 -9.06 -21.44
C PHE A 743 -25.00 -10.17 -20.61
N GLY A 744 -24.24 -9.78 -19.58
CA GLY A 744 -23.37 -10.66 -18.81
C GLY A 744 -22.02 -10.95 -19.48
N ALA A 745 -21.00 -11.27 -18.68
CA ALA A 745 -19.65 -11.59 -19.15
C ALA A 745 -19.57 -12.89 -19.99
N GLY A 746 -20.46 -13.86 -19.73
CA GLY A 746 -20.49 -15.13 -20.44
C GLY A 746 -19.30 -16.06 -20.15
N ILE A 747 -18.62 -15.85 -19.02
CA ILE A 747 -17.52 -16.67 -18.45
C ILE A 747 -17.87 -16.97 -16.98
N LEU A 748 -17.03 -17.70 -16.24
CA LEU A 748 -17.22 -17.93 -14.80
C LEU A 748 -16.92 -16.66 -13.99
N SER A 749 -17.73 -15.63 -14.19
CA SER A 749 -17.73 -14.36 -13.47
C SER A 749 -18.90 -14.37 -12.50
N CYS A 750 -18.59 -14.38 -11.21
CA CYS A 750 -19.59 -14.31 -10.16
C CYS A 750 -19.89 -12.85 -9.79
N MET A 751 -21.13 -12.58 -9.38
CA MET A 751 -21.48 -11.32 -8.75
C MET A 751 -21.28 -11.43 -7.23
N GLY A 752 -21.30 -10.30 -6.53
CA GLY A 752 -21.26 -10.20 -5.08
C GLY A 752 -21.66 -8.79 -4.63
N VAL A 753 -21.97 -8.61 -3.35
CA VAL A 753 -22.26 -7.26 -2.83
C VAL A 753 -20.97 -6.42 -2.85
N SER A 754 -21.02 -5.23 -3.44
CA SER A 754 -19.85 -4.35 -3.47
C SER A 754 -19.55 -3.82 -2.08
N PHE A 755 -18.30 -3.92 -1.65
CA PHE A 755 -17.85 -3.31 -0.40
C PHE A 755 -17.65 -1.79 -0.52
N THR A 756 -17.51 -1.27 -1.75
CA THR A 756 -17.28 0.16 -2.03
C THR A 756 -18.44 1.04 -1.54
N THR A 757 -19.65 0.49 -1.46
CA THR A 757 -20.85 1.19 -1.01
C THR A 757 -20.98 1.25 0.50
N VAL A 758 -20.30 0.38 1.25
CA VAL A 758 -20.46 0.27 2.71
C VAL A 758 -20.10 1.57 3.45
N PRO A 759 -18.96 2.24 3.19
CA PRO A 759 -18.58 3.44 3.93
C PRO A 759 -19.55 4.59 3.70
N ILE A 760 -19.98 4.77 2.44
CA ILE A 760 -20.97 5.79 2.06
C ILE A 760 -22.37 5.44 2.58
N ALA A 761 -22.76 4.16 2.62
CA ALA A 761 -23.98 3.73 3.31
C ALA A 761 -23.94 4.11 4.80
N THR A 762 -22.84 3.79 5.50
CA THR A 762 -22.72 4.05 6.94
C THR A 762 -22.73 5.55 7.28
N SER A 763 -22.11 6.39 6.44
CA SER A 763 -22.13 7.84 6.64
C SER A 763 -23.50 8.44 6.34
N VAL A 764 -24.13 8.08 5.21
CA VAL A 764 -25.43 8.62 4.78
C VAL A 764 -26.55 8.18 5.70
N ILE A 765 -26.65 6.88 6.01
CA ILE A 765 -27.64 6.36 6.95
C ILE A 765 -27.39 6.94 8.35
N GLY A 766 -26.12 7.04 8.77
CA GLY A 766 -25.73 7.67 10.03
C GLY A 766 -26.16 9.14 10.14
N GLN A 767 -26.01 9.93 9.07
CA GLN A 767 -26.46 11.33 9.01
C GLN A 767 -27.98 11.44 9.02
N LEU A 768 -28.69 10.64 8.23
CA LEU A 768 -30.17 10.59 8.22
C LEU A 768 -30.75 10.26 9.60
N MET A 769 -30.17 9.29 10.30
CA MET A 769 -30.62 8.93 11.65
C MET A 769 -30.24 9.97 12.72
N LYS A 770 -29.05 10.57 12.66
CA LYS A 770 -28.54 11.48 13.71
C LYS A 770 -28.96 12.94 13.54
N GLU A 771 -28.96 13.46 12.31
CA GLU A 771 -29.24 14.88 12.03
C GLU A 771 -30.69 15.14 11.65
N GLN A 772 -31.34 14.19 10.96
CA GLN A 772 -32.72 14.34 10.48
C GLN A 772 -33.74 13.52 11.28
N GLY A 773 -33.28 12.57 12.11
CA GLY A 773 -34.16 11.79 12.97
C GLY A 773 -35.02 10.77 12.21
N HIS A 774 -34.52 10.23 11.10
CA HIS A 774 -35.13 9.09 10.40
C HIS A 774 -34.92 7.76 11.14
N THR A 775 -35.83 6.81 10.94
CA THR A 775 -35.60 5.41 11.35
C THR A 775 -34.54 4.75 10.46
N PHE A 776 -33.95 3.64 10.91
CA PHE A 776 -33.01 2.88 10.09
C PHE A 776 -33.65 2.42 8.78
N GLU A 777 -34.91 1.97 8.84
CA GLU A 777 -35.65 1.46 7.70
C GLU A 777 -35.97 2.55 6.67
N GLU A 778 -36.34 3.76 7.12
CA GLU A 778 -36.47 4.95 6.26
C GLU A 778 -35.14 5.35 5.63
N ALA A 779 -34.09 5.50 6.45
CA ALA A 779 -32.78 5.93 5.98
C ALA A 779 -32.16 4.94 4.97
N TYR A 780 -32.34 3.64 5.20
CA TYR A 780 -31.93 2.59 4.27
C TYR A 780 -32.76 2.62 2.98
N GLY A 781 -34.09 2.80 3.05
CA GLY A 781 -34.95 2.95 1.88
C GLY A 781 -34.63 4.18 1.02
N MET A 782 -34.28 5.31 1.64
CA MET A 782 -33.79 6.51 0.95
C MET A 782 -32.43 6.29 0.28
N PHE A 783 -31.55 5.52 0.92
CA PHE A 783 -30.26 5.13 0.36
C PHE A 783 -30.43 4.21 -0.87
N LEU A 784 -31.31 3.22 -0.80
CA LEU A 784 -31.63 2.31 -1.91
C LEU A 784 -32.24 3.02 -3.13
N GLY A 785 -33.17 3.96 -2.94
CA GLY A 785 -33.72 4.72 -4.06
C GLY A 785 -32.67 5.61 -4.75
N THR A 786 -31.75 6.19 -3.97
CA THR A 786 -30.62 6.96 -4.50
C THR A 786 -29.62 6.08 -5.26
N ILE A 787 -29.38 4.85 -4.77
CA ILE A 787 -28.61 3.81 -5.47
C ILE A 787 -29.22 3.48 -6.83
N ALA A 788 -30.54 3.21 -6.89
CA ALA A 788 -31.21 2.78 -8.12
C ALA A 788 -31.07 3.83 -9.24
N MET A 789 -31.04 5.11 -8.88
CA MET A 789 -30.76 6.21 -9.82
C MET A 789 -29.29 6.21 -10.29
N CYS A 790 -28.33 6.05 -9.38
CA CYS A 790 -26.90 6.12 -9.71
C CYS A 790 -26.39 4.86 -10.46
N ALA A 791 -27.05 3.72 -10.28
CA ALA A 791 -26.76 2.44 -10.95
C ALA A 791 -26.99 2.46 -12.48
N VAL A 792 -27.49 3.58 -13.03
CA VAL A 792 -27.54 3.82 -14.48
C VAL A 792 -26.15 4.13 -15.06
N ILE A 793 -25.16 4.52 -14.24
CA ILE A 793 -23.81 4.88 -14.73
C ILE A 793 -23.05 3.71 -15.40
N PRO A 794 -22.95 2.50 -14.81
CA PRO A 794 -22.29 1.38 -15.47
C PRO A 794 -23.02 0.98 -16.76
N VAL A 795 -24.36 1.08 -16.78
CA VAL A 795 -25.18 0.88 -17.98
C VAL A 795 -24.73 1.84 -19.10
N ILE A 796 -24.62 3.15 -18.82
CA ILE A 796 -24.13 4.16 -19.78
C ILE A 796 -22.69 3.84 -20.23
N LEU A 797 -21.80 3.54 -19.29
CA LEU A 797 -20.39 3.25 -19.59
C LEU A 797 -20.21 1.98 -20.45
N SER A 798 -21.10 0.99 -20.37
CA SER A 798 -21.06 -0.20 -21.23
C SER A 798 -21.18 0.11 -22.74
N PHE A 799 -21.87 1.20 -23.08
CA PHE A 799 -22.03 1.65 -24.46
C PHE A 799 -20.82 2.42 -25.01
N PHE A 800 -19.94 2.96 -24.16
CA PHE A 800 -18.79 3.78 -24.58
C PHE A 800 -17.77 2.99 -25.43
N PRO A 801 -17.07 3.61 -26.39
CA PRO A 801 -16.10 2.91 -27.22
C PRO A 801 -14.91 2.39 -26.39
N ILE A 802 -14.40 1.19 -26.72
CA ILE A 802 -13.38 0.50 -25.91
C ILE A 802 -12.09 1.31 -25.70
N ARG A 803 -11.69 2.11 -26.70
CA ARG A 803 -10.52 3.00 -26.61
C ARG A 803 -10.67 4.04 -25.49
N VAL A 804 -11.91 4.46 -25.19
CA VAL A 804 -12.21 5.37 -24.08
C VAL A 804 -12.18 4.62 -22.76
N ILE A 805 -12.83 3.45 -22.65
CA ILE A 805 -12.82 2.62 -21.43
C ILE A 805 -11.38 2.27 -21.01
N LYS A 806 -10.55 1.74 -21.92
CA LYS A 806 -9.14 1.41 -21.63
C LYS A 806 -8.28 2.64 -21.29
N LYS A 807 -8.61 3.83 -21.81
CA LYS A 807 -7.88 5.07 -21.52
C LYS A 807 -8.26 5.69 -20.18
N ILE A 808 -9.53 5.57 -19.77
CA ILE A 808 -10.02 6.07 -18.47
C ILE A 808 -9.62 5.10 -17.35
N PHE A 809 -9.68 3.79 -17.60
CA PHE A 809 -9.42 2.72 -16.61
C PHE A 809 -8.20 1.85 -17.00
N PRO A 810 -6.97 2.40 -17.04
CA PRO A 810 -5.77 1.58 -17.19
C PRO A 810 -5.49 0.78 -15.90
N PRO A 811 -4.73 -0.32 -15.96
CA PRO A 811 -4.45 -1.19 -14.81
C PRO A 811 -3.90 -0.45 -13.58
N ILE A 812 -3.11 0.62 -13.78
CA ILE A 812 -2.59 1.44 -12.68
C ILE A 812 -3.72 2.12 -11.87
N VAL A 813 -4.77 2.62 -12.53
CA VAL A 813 -5.94 3.24 -11.84
C VAL A 813 -6.76 2.15 -11.15
N CYS A 814 -7.03 1.04 -11.84
CA CYS A 814 -7.78 -0.10 -11.30
C CYS A 814 -7.10 -0.66 -10.04
N GLY A 815 -5.80 -0.94 -10.12
CA GLY A 815 -5.01 -1.53 -9.04
C GLY A 815 -4.90 -0.62 -7.82
N ILE A 816 -4.67 0.69 -8.01
CA ILE A 816 -4.70 1.68 -6.92
C ILE A 816 -6.06 1.68 -6.21
N THR A 817 -7.14 1.72 -6.99
CA THR A 817 -8.51 1.81 -6.46
C THR A 817 -8.86 0.55 -5.65
N ILE A 818 -8.63 -0.63 -6.22
CA ILE A 818 -8.89 -1.94 -5.56
C ILE A 818 -8.01 -2.11 -4.33
N MET A 819 -6.74 -1.70 -4.39
CA MET A 819 -5.84 -1.74 -3.23
C MET A 819 -6.35 -0.86 -2.08
N MET A 820 -6.78 0.37 -2.37
CA MET A 820 -7.32 1.28 -1.35
C MET A 820 -8.67 0.84 -0.79
N ILE A 821 -9.52 0.19 -1.59
CA ILE A 821 -10.76 -0.47 -1.11
C ILE A 821 -10.38 -1.52 -0.05
N GLY A 822 -9.41 -2.39 -0.34
CA GLY A 822 -8.92 -3.39 0.61
C GLY A 822 -8.36 -2.77 1.90
N VAL A 823 -7.56 -1.71 1.81
CA VAL A 823 -7.00 -0.97 2.97
C VAL A 823 -8.12 -0.46 3.87
N HIS A 824 -9.07 0.29 3.30
CA HIS A 824 -10.16 0.91 4.06
C HIS A 824 -10.99 -0.13 4.84
N LEU A 825 -11.24 -1.28 4.22
CA LEU A 825 -12.05 -2.35 4.81
C LEU A 825 -11.31 -3.16 5.90
N ILE A 826 -9.97 -3.26 5.85
CA ILE A 826 -9.19 -3.90 6.92
C ILE A 826 -9.48 -3.25 8.28
N GLY A 827 -9.64 -1.92 8.33
CA GLY A 827 -9.99 -1.21 9.56
C GLY A 827 -11.28 -1.74 10.19
N ALA A 828 -12.32 -2.00 9.40
CA ALA A 828 -13.56 -2.62 9.88
C ALA A 828 -13.36 -4.07 10.34
N GLY A 829 -12.54 -4.86 9.63
CA GLY A 829 -12.17 -6.22 10.03
C GLY A 829 -11.48 -6.27 11.39
N PHE A 830 -10.50 -5.38 11.63
CA PHE A 830 -9.79 -5.28 12.90
C PHE A 830 -10.65 -4.73 14.04
N LYS A 831 -11.55 -3.76 13.77
CA LYS A 831 -12.57 -3.32 14.74
C LYS A 831 -13.48 -4.48 15.16
N ASN A 832 -13.93 -5.31 14.22
CA ASN A 832 -14.75 -6.48 14.55
C ASN A 832 -13.93 -7.52 15.33
N TRP A 833 -12.67 -7.77 14.94
CA TRP A 833 -11.74 -8.65 15.66
C TRP A 833 -11.57 -8.22 17.13
N GLY A 834 -11.41 -6.92 17.38
CA GLY A 834 -11.29 -6.36 18.73
C GLY A 834 -12.57 -6.40 19.58
N GLY A 835 -13.72 -6.86 19.05
CA GLY A 835 -14.99 -6.92 19.78
C GLY A 835 -16.05 -5.90 19.34
N GLY A 836 -15.94 -5.40 18.11
CA GLY A 836 -17.01 -4.63 17.46
C GLY A 836 -16.70 -3.16 17.22
N ALA A 837 -17.11 -2.63 16.06
CA ALA A 837 -16.91 -1.23 15.68
C ALA A 837 -17.53 -0.24 16.67
N PHE A 838 -18.73 -0.52 17.21
CA PHE A 838 -19.35 0.35 18.21
C PHE A 838 -18.52 0.49 19.48
N CYS A 839 -17.87 -0.59 19.94
CA CYS A 839 -16.99 -0.53 21.10
C CYS A 839 -15.59 0.01 20.78
N ALA A 840 -15.14 -0.05 19.52
CA ALA A 840 -13.93 0.64 19.07
C ALA A 840 -14.12 2.17 19.07
N ASP A 841 -15.17 2.63 18.37
CA ASP A 841 -15.42 4.06 18.13
C ASP A 841 -15.80 4.80 19.42
N ASN A 842 -16.59 4.18 20.30
CA ASN A 842 -16.93 4.76 21.60
C ASN A 842 -15.76 4.72 22.61
N TRP A 843 -14.72 3.92 22.41
CA TRP A 843 -13.51 3.99 23.24
C TRP A 843 -12.55 5.10 22.78
N GLN A 844 -12.57 5.50 21.50
CA GLN A 844 -11.81 6.67 21.02
C GLN A 844 -12.27 7.98 21.68
N HIS A 845 -13.48 8.00 22.25
CA HIS A 845 -13.98 9.03 23.15
C HIS A 845 -14.04 8.53 24.60
N PRO A 846 -12.91 8.36 25.31
CA PRO A 846 -12.98 8.04 26.73
C PRO A 846 -13.60 9.25 27.44
N PRO A 847 -14.76 9.12 28.13
CA PRO A 847 -15.19 10.15 29.06
C PRO A 847 -14.11 10.24 30.14
N ALA A 848 -13.36 11.35 30.13
CA ALA A 848 -12.09 11.57 30.83
C ALA A 848 -11.95 10.75 32.12
N ALA A 849 -11.18 9.66 32.02
CA ALA A 849 -10.91 8.61 33.03
C ALA A 849 -11.72 8.72 34.34
N LYS A 850 -13.04 8.48 34.28
CA LYS A 850 -13.86 8.38 35.49
C LYS A 850 -13.89 6.97 36.02
N THR A 851 -12.95 6.66 36.92
CA THR A 851 -13.28 5.83 38.07
C THR A 851 -14.33 6.57 38.91
N CYS A 852 -15.61 6.33 38.60
CA CYS A 852 -16.73 6.80 39.40
C CYS A 852 -16.75 6.06 40.75
N TYR A 853 -16.04 6.62 41.73
CA TYR A 853 -16.25 6.27 43.13
C TYR A 853 -17.53 6.93 43.63
N LEU A 854 -18.44 6.12 44.17
CA LEU A 854 -19.58 6.61 44.94
C LEU A 854 -19.20 6.61 46.43
N PRO A 855 -19.58 7.64 47.21
CA PRO A 855 -19.39 7.62 48.66
C PRO A 855 -20.36 6.63 49.29
N ALA A 856 -19.86 5.46 49.68
CA ALA A 856 -20.60 4.49 50.49
C ALA A 856 -20.27 4.73 51.97
N LYS A 857 -21.26 4.62 52.85
CA LYS A 857 -21.03 4.61 54.30
C LYS A 857 -21.11 3.18 54.81
N TYR A 858 -20.19 2.82 55.70
CA TYR A 858 -20.36 1.66 56.57
C TYR A 858 -21.54 1.89 57.54
N PRO A 859 -22.14 0.83 58.12
CA PRO A 859 -23.16 0.95 59.16
C PRO A 859 -22.72 1.77 60.39
N ASN A 860 -21.41 1.90 60.61
CA ASN A 860 -20.81 2.73 61.68
C ASN A 860 -20.57 4.21 61.28
N GLY A 861 -21.09 4.65 60.13
CA GLY A 861 -21.02 6.04 59.67
C GLY A 861 -19.72 6.47 58.98
N THR A 862 -18.67 5.64 58.99
CA THR A 862 -17.41 5.95 58.28
C THR A 862 -17.59 5.80 56.76
N SER A 863 -16.97 6.70 55.99
CA SER A 863 -17.16 6.78 54.53
C SER A 863 -16.01 6.11 53.79
N TYR A 864 -16.32 5.30 52.77
CA TYR A 864 -15.33 4.65 51.91
C TYR A 864 -15.72 4.76 50.43
N MET A 865 -14.70 4.68 49.56
CA MET A 865 -14.83 4.78 48.11
C MET A 865 -15.07 3.39 47.52
N GLN A 866 -16.30 3.07 47.13
CA GLN A 866 -16.58 1.79 46.46
C GLN A 866 -16.26 1.88 44.96
N GLN A 867 -15.43 0.98 44.46
CA GLN A 867 -15.12 0.87 43.03
C GLN A 867 -16.32 0.28 42.28
N SER A 868 -16.95 1.07 41.41
CA SER A 868 -18.11 0.64 40.62
C SER A 868 -17.71 0.33 39.16
N ASN A 869 -18.22 -0.79 38.62
CA ASN A 869 -17.98 -1.20 37.22
C ASN A 869 -18.84 -0.44 36.19
N LEU A 870 -19.33 0.77 36.52
CA LEU A 870 -20.24 1.54 35.66
C LEU A 870 -19.56 2.78 35.07
N CYS A 871 -18.94 2.60 33.91
CA CYS A 871 -18.72 3.69 32.96
C CYS A 871 -19.88 3.72 31.95
N TRP A 872 -20.68 4.79 31.99
CA TRP A 872 -21.72 5.03 30.98
C TRP A 872 -21.09 5.62 29.71
N VAL A 873 -21.11 4.83 28.63
CA VAL A 873 -21.07 5.31 27.25
C VAL A 873 -22.50 5.25 26.74
N GLY A 874 -23.04 6.38 26.27
CA GLY A 874 -24.43 6.43 25.82
C GLY A 874 -24.61 5.89 24.40
N PRO A 875 -25.84 5.52 23.98
CA PRO A 875 -27.03 5.22 24.77
C PRO A 875 -27.29 3.70 24.83
N GLY A 876 -27.52 3.16 26.03
CA GLY A 876 -28.13 1.83 26.22
C GLY A 876 -27.24 0.58 26.08
N VAL A 877 -26.04 0.66 25.51
CA VAL A 877 -25.12 -0.50 25.39
C VAL A 877 -23.78 -0.21 26.06
N LYS A 878 -23.60 -0.66 27.31
CA LYS A 878 -22.28 -0.59 27.98
C LYS A 878 -21.34 -1.61 27.32
N CYS A 879 -20.18 -1.19 26.83
CA CYS A 879 -19.11 -2.14 26.45
C CYS A 879 -18.69 -2.92 27.70
N GLY A 880 -18.98 -4.23 27.72
CA GLY A 880 -18.87 -5.08 28.92
C GLY A 880 -20.09 -5.14 29.84
N ASP A 881 -21.32 -4.82 29.38
CA ASP A 881 -22.50 -4.85 30.25
C ASP A 881 -22.76 -6.23 30.92
N PRO A 882 -22.65 -6.37 32.25
CA PRO A 882 -22.91 -7.63 32.95
C PRO A 882 -24.39 -8.08 32.86
N THR A 883 -25.29 -7.21 32.44
CA THR A 883 -26.74 -7.46 32.27
C THR A 883 -27.09 -8.31 31.04
N LYS A 884 -26.25 -8.33 29.99
CA LYS A 884 -26.49 -9.17 28.80
C LYS A 884 -26.27 -10.66 29.09
N THR A 885 -27.05 -11.54 28.46
CA THR A 885 -26.88 -13.00 28.50
C THR A 885 -25.69 -13.51 27.68
N GLU A 886 -25.26 -12.72 26.69
CA GLU A 886 -24.08 -12.97 25.84
C GLU A 886 -22.77 -12.53 26.52
N VAL A 887 -21.64 -13.11 26.12
CA VAL A 887 -20.29 -12.65 26.57
C VAL A 887 -19.97 -11.30 25.94
N PHE A 888 -19.97 -10.25 26.78
CA PHE A 888 -19.56 -8.91 26.39
C PHE A 888 -18.32 -8.48 27.18
N LEU A 889 -17.25 -8.13 26.45
CA LEU A 889 -15.92 -7.78 26.98
C LEU A 889 -15.51 -6.38 26.47
N PRO A 890 -14.53 -5.71 27.11
CA PRO A 890 -13.97 -4.47 26.57
C PRO A 890 -13.26 -4.71 25.22
N PHE A 891 -13.18 -3.64 24.42
CA PHE A 891 -12.48 -3.65 23.14
C PHE A 891 -11.00 -4.05 23.30
N GLY A 892 -10.50 -4.85 22.37
CA GLY A 892 -9.12 -5.37 22.39
C GLY A 892 -8.84 -6.36 23.52
N SER A 893 -9.88 -6.98 24.12
CA SER A 893 -9.70 -7.99 25.16
C SER A 893 -9.02 -9.26 24.62
N GLN A 894 -8.24 -9.91 25.49
CA GLN A 894 -7.44 -11.10 25.17
C GLN A 894 -8.27 -12.23 24.54
N GLN A 895 -9.53 -12.40 24.96
CA GLN A 895 -10.41 -13.45 24.50
C GLN A 895 -10.95 -13.17 23.09
N TYR A 896 -11.35 -11.92 22.79
CA TYR A 896 -11.76 -11.53 21.43
C TYR A 896 -10.59 -11.60 20.45
N ILE A 897 -9.42 -11.07 20.84
CA ILE A 897 -8.21 -11.17 20.04
C ILE A 897 -7.84 -12.65 19.80
N GLY A 898 -7.86 -13.48 20.84
CA GLY A 898 -7.56 -14.91 20.76
C GLY A 898 -8.50 -15.69 19.83
N LEU A 899 -9.81 -15.44 19.87
CA LEU A 899 -10.78 -16.09 18.99
C LEU A 899 -10.58 -15.72 17.51
N GLY A 900 -10.39 -14.43 17.20
CA GLY A 900 -10.11 -14.01 15.83
C GLY A 900 -8.72 -14.45 15.34
N PHE A 901 -7.73 -14.53 16.24
CA PHE A 901 -6.39 -15.04 15.93
C PHE A 901 -6.43 -16.54 15.62
N LEU A 902 -7.25 -17.31 16.35
CA LEU A 902 -7.49 -18.72 16.07
C LEU A 902 -8.09 -18.91 14.67
N VAL A 903 -9.03 -18.07 14.24
CA VAL A 903 -9.53 -18.09 12.84
C VAL A 903 -8.39 -17.82 11.87
N PHE A 904 -7.61 -16.75 12.09
CA PHE A 904 -6.51 -16.35 11.19
C PHE A 904 -5.42 -17.43 11.07
N VAL A 905 -5.01 -18.03 12.19
CA VAL A 905 -4.07 -19.16 12.21
C VAL A 905 -4.67 -20.39 11.53
N THR A 906 -5.98 -20.65 11.69
CA THR A 906 -6.65 -21.76 10.99
C THR A 906 -6.62 -21.56 9.48
N ILE A 907 -6.77 -20.34 8.96
CA ILE A 907 -6.60 -20.05 7.52
C ILE A 907 -5.18 -20.43 7.08
N ILE A 908 -4.14 -20.04 7.83
CA ILE A 908 -2.73 -20.37 7.53
C ILE A 908 -2.50 -21.89 7.54
N VAL A 909 -3.01 -22.60 8.54
CA VAL A 909 -2.88 -24.07 8.66
C VAL A 909 -3.59 -24.77 7.49
N LEU A 910 -4.80 -24.32 7.12
CA LEU A 910 -5.55 -24.84 5.96
C LEU A 910 -4.85 -24.54 4.63
N GLU A 911 -4.11 -23.44 4.52
CA GLU A 911 -3.35 -23.12 3.31
C GLU A 911 -2.09 -24.00 3.18
N ILE A 912 -1.37 -24.22 4.29
CA ILE A 912 -0.17 -25.09 4.32
C ILE A 912 -0.55 -26.55 4.05
N PHE A 913 -1.48 -27.10 4.84
CA PHE A 913 -1.74 -28.56 4.87
C PHE A 913 -3.00 -28.99 4.11
N GLY A 914 -3.90 -28.07 3.76
CA GLY A 914 -5.18 -28.42 3.13
C GLY A 914 -5.03 -28.97 1.71
N SER A 915 -6.01 -29.75 1.28
CA SER A 915 -6.18 -30.15 -0.13
C SER A 915 -6.54 -28.93 -0.99
N PRO A 916 -6.45 -28.99 -2.35
CA PRO A 916 -6.89 -27.91 -3.22
C PRO A 916 -8.33 -27.44 -2.97
N PHE A 917 -9.21 -28.34 -2.50
CA PHE A 917 -10.56 -27.98 -2.08
C PHE A 917 -10.54 -27.12 -0.80
N MET A 918 -9.92 -27.62 0.26
CA MET A 918 -9.84 -26.95 1.57
C MET A 918 -9.12 -25.61 1.50
N ARG A 919 -8.08 -25.52 0.67
CA ARG A 919 -7.31 -24.30 0.38
C ARG A 919 -8.18 -23.18 -0.18
N ASN A 920 -9.07 -23.49 -1.11
CA ASN A 920 -10.01 -22.51 -1.69
C ASN A 920 -11.18 -22.18 -0.76
N ALA A 921 -11.56 -23.12 0.11
CA ALA A 921 -12.57 -22.94 1.15
C ALA A 921 -11.97 -22.51 2.51
N SER A 922 -10.69 -22.14 2.56
CA SER A 922 -9.92 -21.98 3.80
C SER A 922 -10.54 -20.94 4.73
N VAL A 923 -11.01 -19.83 4.15
CA VAL A 923 -11.70 -18.73 4.83
C VAL A 923 -12.98 -19.20 5.54
N ILE A 924 -13.87 -19.91 4.83
CA ILE A 924 -15.15 -20.36 5.42
C ILE A 924 -14.95 -21.54 6.38
N LEU A 925 -14.00 -22.43 6.10
CA LEU A 925 -13.65 -23.54 7.01
C LEU A 925 -13.03 -23.02 8.32
N ALA A 926 -12.19 -21.98 8.26
CA ALA A 926 -11.68 -21.31 9.44
C ALA A 926 -12.76 -20.54 10.21
N LEU A 927 -13.71 -19.89 9.51
CA LEU A 927 -14.88 -19.26 10.15
C LEU A 927 -15.73 -20.29 10.89
N LEU A 928 -16.03 -21.44 10.25
CA LEU A 928 -16.75 -22.56 10.86
C LEU A 928 -16.01 -23.10 12.09
N PHE A 929 -14.70 -23.29 12.01
CA PHE A 929 -13.88 -23.74 13.14
C PHE A 929 -13.90 -22.74 14.29
N GLY A 930 -13.69 -21.45 14.03
CA GLY A 930 -13.78 -20.38 15.04
C GLY A 930 -15.16 -20.28 15.67
N TYR A 931 -16.23 -20.43 14.89
CA TYR A 931 -17.60 -20.48 15.38
C TYR A 931 -17.85 -21.70 16.29
N LEU A 932 -17.36 -22.89 15.93
CA LEU A 932 -17.47 -24.10 16.76
C LEU A 932 -16.75 -23.93 18.10
N ILE A 933 -15.52 -23.39 18.10
CA ILE A 933 -14.80 -23.07 19.33
C ILE A 933 -15.59 -22.06 20.17
N ALA A 934 -16.05 -20.96 19.57
CA ALA A 934 -16.84 -19.96 20.28
C ALA A 934 -18.14 -20.51 20.89
N ALA A 935 -18.82 -21.42 20.19
CA ALA A 935 -20.05 -22.07 20.67
C ALA A 935 -19.85 -23.02 21.85
N VAL A 936 -18.65 -23.61 21.98
CA VAL A 936 -18.28 -24.49 23.12
C VAL A 936 -17.69 -23.70 24.28
N THR A 937 -16.96 -22.61 24.01
CA THR A 937 -16.36 -21.78 25.06
C THR A 937 -17.40 -20.99 25.87
N ASN A 938 -17.23 -20.98 27.18
CA ASN A 938 -17.98 -20.14 28.11
C ASN A 938 -17.02 -19.17 28.82
N TYR A 939 -17.47 -17.95 29.10
CA TYR A 939 -16.73 -16.99 29.92
C TYR A 939 -17.62 -16.49 31.06
N GLN A 940 -17.17 -16.68 32.31
CA GLN A 940 -17.92 -16.32 33.53
C GLN A 940 -19.39 -16.81 33.52
N GLY A 941 -19.62 -18.04 33.06
CA GLY A 941 -20.96 -18.65 32.96
C GLY A 941 -21.82 -18.21 31.78
N LYS A 942 -21.35 -17.26 30.94
CA LYS A 942 -22.04 -16.81 29.72
C LYS A 942 -21.50 -17.50 28.47
N LYS A 943 -22.35 -17.62 27.45
CA LYS A 943 -22.02 -18.18 26.12
C LYS A 943 -21.70 -17.07 25.12
N TYR A 944 -20.77 -17.32 24.18
CA TYR A 944 -20.57 -16.42 23.03
C TYR A 944 -21.64 -16.56 21.95
N VAL A 945 -22.30 -17.74 21.88
CA VAL A 945 -23.31 -18.08 20.87
C VAL A 945 -24.60 -18.51 21.57
N ILE A 946 -25.74 -17.93 21.15
CA ILE A 946 -27.08 -18.27 21.68
C ILE A 946 -27.94 -18.85 20.55
N THR A 947 -28.48 -20.06 20.76
CA THR A 947 -29.24 -20.82 19.75
C THR A 947 -30.68 -20.35 19.57
N THR A 948 -31.25 -19.63 20.54
CA THR A 948 -32.64 -19.11 20.47
C THR A 948 -32.88 -18.27 19.21
N LYS A 949 -31.85 -17.53 18.75
CA LYS A 949 -31.86 -16.78 17.49
C LYS A 949 -32.11 -17.68 16.26
N ILE A 950 -31.65 -18.93 16.27
CA ILE A 950 -31.80 -19.90 15.18
C ILE A 950 -33.15 -20.64 15.30
N GLU A 951 -33.58 -20.93 16.53
CA GLU A 951 -34.85 -21.61 16.83
C GLU A 951 -36.07 -20.75 16.46
N GLN A 952 -35.99 -19.43 16.69
CA GLN A 952 -37.04 -18.46 16.36
C GLN A 952 -37.08 -18.05 14.89
N ALA A 953 -36.12 -18.48 14.06
CA ALA A 953 -36.04 -18.06 12.67
C ALA A 953 -36.99 -18.84 11.74
N PRO A 954 -37.61 -18.19 10.75
CA PRO A 954 -38.44 -18.87 9.76
C PRO A 954 -37.63 -19.91 8.97
N GLY A 955 -38.29 -20.97 8.52
CA GLY A 955 -37.63 -22.03 7.73
C GLY A 955 -37.25 -21.57 6.31
N ILE A 956 -38.04 -20.67 5.73
CA ILE A 956 -37.93 -20.19 4.35
C ILE A 956 -38.07 -18.66 4.36
N THR A 957 -37.27 -17.97 3.55
CA THR A 957 -37.36 -16.53 3.29
C THR A 957 -37.46 -16.27 1.78
N PHE A 958 -38.31 -15.32 1.39
CA PHE A 958 -38.41 -14.83 0.01
C PHE A 958 -37.96 -13.36 -0.09
N LEU A 959 -37.69 -12.89 -1.31
CA LEU A 959 -37.54 -11.46 -1.55
C LEU A 959 -38.82 -10.72 -1.13
N TRP A 960 -38.66 -9.50 -0.62
CA TRP A 960 -39.74 -8.65 -0.10
C TRP A 960 -40.50 -9.20 1.12
N THR A 961 -39.96 -10.21 1.82
CA THR A 961 -40.45 -10.61 3.16
C THR A 961 -40.37 -9.44 4.15
N THR A 962 -39.40 -8.54 3.97
CA THR A 962 -39.34 -7.23 4.61
C THR A 962 -39.12 -6.18 3.52
N THR A 963 -39.82 -5.05 3.61
CA THR A 963 -39.77 -3.96 2.64
C THR A 963 -39.36 -2.66 3.31
N PHE A 964 -38.66 -1.79 2.58
CA PHE A 964 -38.23 -0.48 3.05
C PHE A 964 -38.89 0.61 2.19
N PRO A 965 -39.30 1.75 2.77
CA PRO A 965 -39.92 2.84 2.02
C PRO A 965 -38.89 3.50 1.11
N LEU A 966 -39.05 3.35 -0.22
CA LEU A 966 -38.15 3.97 -1.19
C LEU A 966 -38.25 5.49 -1.13
N GLY A 967 -37.09 6.15 -1.10
CA GLY A 967 -36.97 7.61 -1.15
C GLY A 967 -35.67 8.05 -1.80
N PHE A 968 -35.40 9.34 -1.81
CA PHE A 968 -34.18 9.91 -2.39
C PHE A 968 -33.48 10.83 -1.39
N TYR A 969 -32.16 10.74 -1.32
CA TYR A 969 -31.33 11.62 -0.51
C TYR A 969 -30.31 12.35 -1.42
N PRO A 970 -30.63 13.57 -1.90
CA PRO A 970 -29.82 14.29 -2.88
C PRO A 970 -28.33 14.45 -2.54
N PRO A 971 -27.91 14.70 -1.28
CA PRO A 971 -26.48 14.82 -0.96
C PRO A 971 -25.65 13.56 -1.22
N ALA A 972 -26.27 12.36 -1.23
CA ALA A 972 -25.56 11.12 -1.56
C ALA A 972 -25.40 10.87 -3.06
N ILE A 973 -26.05 11.64 -3.95
CA ILE A 973 -26.00 11.41 -5.41
C ILE A 973 -24.55 11.49 -5.92
N ILE A 974 -23.82 12.58 -5.65
CA ILE A 974 -22.44 12.75 -6.16
C ILE A 974 -21.49 11.64 -5.62
N PRO A 975 -21.46 11.33 -4.31
CA PRO A 975 -20.71 10.19 -3.78
C PRO A 975 -21.08 8.86 -4.46
N LEU A 976 -22.37 8.56 -4.60
CA LEU A 976 -22.82 7.30 -5.22
C LEU A 976 -22.53 7.24 -6.72
N MET A 977 -22.58 8.36 -7.44
CA MET A 977 -22.16 8.41 -8.85
C MET A 977 -20.68 8.04 -8.99
N ILE A 978 -19.81 8.53 -8.11
CA ILE A 978 -18.38 8.20 -8.09
C ILE A 978 -18.18 6.73 -7.69
N VAL A 979 -18.95 6.21 -6.72
CA VAL A 979 -18.93 4.78 -6.38
C VAL A 979 -19.27 3.91 -7.57
N PHE A 980 -20.30 4.24 -8.37
CA PHE A 980 -20.65 3.45 -9.55
C PHE A 980 -19.62 3.55 -10.70
N VAL A 981 -18.85 4.64 -10.79
CA VAL A 981 -17.63 4.66 -11.64
C VAL A 981 -16.56 3.71 -11.08
N ILE A 982 -16.46 3.56 -9.76
CA ILE A 982 -15.52 2.65 -9.10
C ILE A 982 -15.96 1.18 -9.20
N THR A 983 -17.25 0.84 -9.08
CA THR A 983 -17.73 -0.53 -9.38
C THR A 983 -17.52 -0.88 -10.85
N SER A 984 -17.64 0.12 -11.75
CA SER A 984 -17.27 -0.06 -13.16
C SER A 984 -15.80 -0.42 -13.33
N ILE A 985 -14.90 0.23 -12.59
CA ILE A 985 -13.45 -0.09 -12.56
C ILE A 985 -13.19 -1.50 -12.01
N GLU A 986 -13.87 -1.87 -10.92
CA GLU A 986 -13.81 -3.19 -10.27
C GLU A 986 -14.27 -4.29 -11.26
N THR A 987 -15.45 -4.15 -11.85
CA THR A 987 -16.01 -5.08 -12.83
C THR A 987 -15.14 -5.23 -14.09
N VAL A 988 -14.52 -4.15 -14.59
CA VAL A 988 -13.55 -4.23 -15.71
C VAL A 988 -12.31 -5.03 -15.30
N GLY A 989 -11.73 -4.74 -14.13
CA GLY A 989 -10.54 -5.41 -13.62
C GLY A 989 -10.75 -6.90 -13.35
N ASP A 990 -11.83 -7.24 -12.65
CA ASP A 990 -12.14 -8.63 -12.29
C ASP A 990 -12.55 -9.48 -13.49
N THR A 991 -13.24 -8.90 -14.47
CA THR A 991 -13.55 -9.60 -15.72
C THR A 991 -12.28 -9.88 -16.52
N ALA A 992 -11.33 -8.94 -16.57
CA ALA A 992 -10.02 -9.15 -17.19
C ALA A 992 -9.22 -10.24 -16.46
N ALA A 993 -9.17 -10.20 -15.12
CA ALA A 993 -8.52 -11.23 -14.32
C ALA A 993 -9.20 -12.62 -14.44
N THR A 994 -10.53 -12.67 -14.61
CA THR A 994 -11.26 -13.91 -14.89
C THR A 994 -10.85 -14.49 -16.24
N MET A 995 -10.70 -13.65 -17.27
CA MET A 995 -10.21 -14.08 -18.58
C MET A 995 -8.77 -14.58 -18.52
N GLU A 996 -7.86 -13.87 -17.84
CA GLU A 996 -6.47 -14.30 -17.61
C GLU A 996 -6.42 -15.67 -16.89
N ALA A 997 -7.15 -15.83 -15.78
CA ALA A 997 -7.25 -17.09 -15.04
C ALA A 997 -7.88 -18.23 -15.87
N SER A 998 -8.78 -17.88 -16.80
CA SER A 998 -9.39 -18.80 -17.77
C SER A 998 -8.53 -19.04 -19.01
N ARG A 999 -7.30 -18.49 -19.07
CA ARG A 999 -6.37 -18.56 -20.22
C ARG A 999 -6.96 -17.99 -21.52
N MET A 1000 -7.78 -16.94 -21.41
CA MET A 1000 -8.44 -16.24 -22.51
C MET A 1000 -7.79 -14.86 -22.76
N ALA A 1001 -7.72 -14.43 -24.02
CA ALA A 1001 -7.06 -13.18 -24.40
C ALA A 1001 -7.93 -11.94 -24.11
N VAL A 1002 -7.48 -11.09 -23.17
CA VAL A 1002 -8.18 -9.89 -22.69
C VAL A 1002 -8.30 -8.81 -23.78
N ASP A 1003 -7.25 -8.58 -24.56
CA ASP A 1003 -7.18 -7.45 -25.50
C ASP A 1003 -7.91 -7.65 -26.84
N THR A 1004 -8.57 -8.79 -27.01
CA THR A 1004 -9.38 -9.10 -28.20
C THR A 1004 -10.70 -8.33 -28.25
N GLU A 1005 -11.35 -8.31 -29.42
CA GLU A 1005 -12.72 -7.78 -29.56
C GLU A 1005 -13.74 -8.59 -28.75
N ASP A 1006 -13.57 -9.91 -28.65
CA ASP A 1006 -14.38 -10.75 -27.78
C ASP A 1006 -14.13 -10.47 -26.29
N GLY A 1007 -12.86 -10.30 -25.84
CA GLY A 1007 -12.55 -9.91 -24.47
C GLY A 1007 -13.18 -8.56 -24.10
N THR A 1008 -13.08 -7.60 -25.03
CA THR A 1008 -13.76 -6.30 -24.98
C THR A 1008 -15.28 -6.43 -24.86
N ARG A 1009 -15.91 -7.29 -25.68
CA ARG A 1009 -17.36 -7.56 -25.65
C ARG A 1009 -17.81 -8.12 -24.30
N ARG A 1010 -17.01 -9.01 -23.70
CA ARG A 1010 -17.28 -9.61 -22.37
C ARG A 1010 -17.20 -8.57 -21.27
N ILE A 1011 -16.19 -7.70 -21.28
CA ILE A 1011 -16.06 -6.59 -20.33
C ILE A 1011 -17.28 -5.66 -20.42
N LYS A 1012 -17.73 -5.31 -21.63
CA LYS A 1012 -18.96 -4.52 -21.82
C LYS A 1012 -20.21 -5.22 -21.30
N GLY A 1013 -20.35 -6.53 -21.56
CA GLY A 1013 -21.48 -7.31 -21.08
C GLY A 1013 -21.51 -7.49 -19.57
N ALA A 1014 -20.33 -7.63 -18.95
CA ALA A 1014 -20.16 -7.61 -17.50
C ALA A 1014 -20.61 -6.27 -16.91
N LEU A 1015 -20.16 -5.16 -17.50
CA LEU A 1015 -20.48 -3.80 -17.07
C LEU A 1015 -21.95 -3.41 -17.25
N LEU A 1016 -22.60 -3.94 -18.29
CA LEU A 1016 -24.05 -3.78 -18.47
C LEU A 1016 -24.84 -4.54 -17.41
N ASN A 1017 -24.41 -5.76 -17.06
CA ASN A 1017 -25.04 -6.53 -16.00
C ASN A 1017 -24.75 -5.96 -14.60
N ASP A 1018 -23.58 -5.36 -14.37
CA ASP A 1018 -23.24 -4.61 -13.14
C ASP A 1018 -24.30 -3.54 -12.82
N GLY A 1019 -24.53 -2.61 -13.76
CA GLY A 1019 -25.52 -1.54 -13.57
C GLY A 1019 -26.95 -2.05 -13.44
N ILE A 1020 -27.36 -3.00 -14.27
CA ILE A 1020 -28.71 -3.62 -14.17
C ILE A 1020 -28.88 -4.37 -12.84
N SER A 1021 -27.83 -5.05 -12.36
CA SER A 1021 -27.82 -5.72 -11.06
C SER A 1021 -27.94 -4.72 -9.91
N GLY A 1022 -27.30 -3.55 -10.01
CA GLY A 1022 -27.43 -2.47 -9.01
C GLY A 1022 -28.84 -1.86 -8.94
N ILE A 1023 -29.52 -1.70 -10.08
CA ILE A 1023 -30.93 -1.27 -10.13
C ILE A 1023 -31.83 -2.36 -9.51
N PHE A 1024 -31.67 -3.61 -9.95
CA PHE A 1024 -32.49 -4.72 -9.45
C PHE A 1024 -32.25 -5.00 -7.98
N SER A 1025 -31.01 -4.95 -7.49
CA SER A 1025 -30.70 -5.22 -6.08
C SER A 1025 -31.33 -4.16 -5.17
N ALA A 1026 -31.30 -2.89 -5.55
CA ALA A 1026 -31.98 -1.83 -4.82
C ALA A 1026 -33.50 -2.05 -4.73
N LEU A 1027 -34.15 -2.40 -5.85
CA LEU A 1027 -35.58 -2.75 -5.87
C LEU A 1027 -35.90 -4.03 -5.08
N ALA A 1028 -34.97 -4.99 -5.05
CA ALA A 1028 -35.00 -6.21 -4.26
C ALA A 1028 -34.49 -6.01 -2.81
N THR A 1029 -34.41 -4.76 -2.33
CA THR A 1029 -34.03 -4.37 -0.95
C THR A 1029 -32.61 -4.76 -0.51
N SER A 1030 -31.74 -5.09 -1.46
CA SER A 1030 -30.35 -5.47 -1.26
C SER A 1030 -29.38 -4.37 -1.70
N LEU A 1031 -28.14 -4.48 -1.22
CA LEU A 1031 -27.06 -3.56 -1.53
C LEU A 1031 -26.60 -3.72 -3.00
N PRO A 1032 -25.87 -2.75 -3.57
CA PRO A 1032 -25.40 -2.83 -4.96
C PRO A 1032 -24.50 -4.04 -5.17
N LEU A 1033 -24.71 -4.74 -6.28
CA LEU A 1033 -23.85 -5.84 -6.69
C LEU A 1033 -22.76 -5.37 -7.65
N THR A 1034 -21.64 -6.09 -7.66
CA THR A 1034 -20.48 -5.91 -8.53
C THR A 1034 -19.90 -7.29 -8.91
N THR A 1035 -18.94 -7.35 -9.84
CA THR A 1035 -18.18 -8.58 -10.11
C THR A 1035 -17.27 -8.93 -8.93
N PHE A 1036 -17.07 -10.22 -8.63
CA PHE A 1036 -16.47 -10.66 -7.37
C PHE A 1036 -15.16 -11.47 -7.55
N ALA A 1037 -14.01 -10.80 -7.37
CA ALA A 1037 -12.63 -11.27 -7.62
C ALA A 1037 -12.23 -12.68 -7.13
N GLN A 1038 -12.83 -13.19 -6.06
CA GLN A 1038 -12.39 -14.42 -5.38
C GLN A 1038 -12.51 -15.66 -6.29
N ASN A 1039 -13.44 -15.64 -7.25
CA ASN A 1039 -13.60 -16.68 -8.27
C ASN A 1039 -12.28 -16.95 -9.04
N ASN A 1040 -11.49 -15.92 -9.31
CA ASN A 1040 -10.23 -15.97 -10.06
C ASN A 1040 -9.19 -16.85 -9.36
N GLY A 1041 -9.12 -16.75 -8.03
CA GLY A 1041 -8.29 -17.62 -7.19
C GLY A 1041 -8.70 -19.08 -7.33
N VAL A 1042 -10.00 -19.36 -7.23
CA VAL A 1042 -10.54 -20.73 -7.37
C VAL A 1042 -10.23 -21.31 -8.75
N ILE A 1043 -10.54 -20.60 -9.85
CA ILE A 1043 -10.26 -21.04 -11.23
C ILE A 1043 -8.77 -21.41 -11.41
N SER A 1044 -7.87 -20.54 -10.93
CA SER A 1044 -6.42 -20.73 -11.07
C SER A 1044 -5.87 -21.96 -10.33
N LEU A 1045 -6.62 -22.48 -9.35
CA LEU A 1045 -6.22 -23.60 -8.50
C LEU A 1045 -6.93 -24.92 -8.85
N THR A 1046 -8.14 -24.83 -9.36
CA THR A 1046 -8.92 -25.98 -9.82
C THR A 1046 -8.61 -26.35 -11.27
N ASN A 1047 -8.06 -25.39 -12.03
CA ASN A 1047 -7.95 -25.44 -13.49
C ASN A 1047 -9.31 -25.68 -14.18
N VAL A 1048 -10.41 -25.19 -13.58
CA VAL A 1048 -11.77 -25.28 -14.11
C VAL A 1048 -12.32 -23.87 -14.35
N ALA A 1049 -12.50 -23.50 -15.61
CA ALA A 1049 -13.14 -22.26 -16.06
C ALA A 1049 -14.53 -22.49 -16.69
N ALA A 1050 -15.05 -23.72 -16.64
CA ALA A 1050 -16.28 -24.13 -17.30
C ALA A 1050 -17.53 -23.47 -16.70
N ARG A 1051 -18.42 -22.95 -17.56
CA ARG A 1051 -19.63 -22.20 -17.15
C ARG A 1051 -20.59 -22.99 -16.24
N GLN A 1052 -20.60 -24.32 -16.35
CA GLN A 1052 -21.45 -25.18 -15.51
C GLN A 1052 -21.15 -25.03 -14.02
N ALA A 1053 -19.88 -24.81 -13.63
CA ALA A 1053 -19.52 -24.53 -12.24
C ALA A 1053 -20.06 -23.16 -11.77
N GLY A 1054 -20.09 -22.16 -12.65
CA GLY A 1054 -20.71 -20.86 -12.37
C GLY A 1054 -22.23 -20.94 -12.19
N PHE A 1055 -22.93 -21.69 -13.05
CA PHE A 1055 -24.38 -21.93 -12.88
C PHE A 1055 -24.70 -22.72 -11.60
N ALA A 1056 -23.88 -23.72 -11.26
CA ALA A 1056 -24.02 -24.42 -10.00
C ALA A 1056 -23.75 -23.52 -8.79
N ALA A 1057 -22.79 -22.58 -8.87
CA ALA A 1057 -22.56 -21.59 -7.82
C ALA A 1057 -23.77 -20.65 -7.63
N ALA A 1058 -24.37 -20.17 -8.73
CA ALA A 1058 -25.60 -19.38 -8.69
C ALA A 1058 -26.76 -20.13 -8.01
N PHE A 1059 -26.94 -21.41 -8.35
CA PHE A 1059 -27.93 -22.29 -7.72
C PHE A 1059 -27.69 -22.43 -6.21
N TRP A 1060 -26.45 -22.68 -5.79
CA TRP A 1060 -26.11 -22.79 -4.37
C TRP A 1060 -26.34 -21.49 -3.59
N LEU A 1061 -25.95 -20.33 -4.12
CA LEU A 1061 -26.19 -19.03 -3.48
C LEU A 1061 -27.70 -18.76 -3.30
N PHE A 1062 -28.49 -19.02 -4.35
CA PHE A 1062 -29.94 -18.89 -4.32
C PHE A 1062 -30.59 -19.81 -3.27
N LEU A 1063 -30.18 -21.08 -3.24
CA LEU A 1063 -30.67 -22.07 -2.27
C LEU A 1063 -30.30 -21.71 -0.82
N LEU A 1064 -29.06 -21.28 -0.58
CA LEU A 1064 -28.59 -20.84 0.74
C LEU A 1064 -29.31 -19.57 1.23
N GLY A 1065 -29.72 -18.68 0.31
CA GLY A 1065 -30.49 -17.49 0.63
C GLY A 1065 -31.96 -17.76 0.98
N ILE A 1066 -32.59 -18.74 0.31
CA ILE A 1066 -33.97 -19.16 0.62
C ILE A 1066 -34.08 -19.81 2.00
N LEU A 1067 -33.05 -20.52 2.46
CA LEU A 1067 -33.07 -21.25 3.74
C LEU A 1067 -32.95 -20.30 4.93
N GLY A 1068 -34.09 -19.91 5.50
CA GLY A 1068 -34.22 -18.90 6.55
C GLY A 1068 -33.35 -19.15 7.79
N LYS A 1069 -33.11 -20.42 8.14
CA LYS A 1069 -32.24 -20.80 9.26
C LYS A 1069 -30.75 -20.56 9.02
N ILE A 1070 -30.29 -20.53 7.77
CA ILE A 1070 -28.87 -20.28 7.44
C ILE A 1070 -28.52 -18.82 7.68
N GLY A 1071 -29.39 -17.89 7.26
CA GLY A 1071 -29.24 -16.47 7.60
C GLY A 1071 -29.24 -16.23 9.11
N ALA A 1072 -30.13 -16.90 9.86
CA ALA A 1072 -30.12 -16.82 11.32
C ALA A 1072 -28.82 -17.35 11.95
N TRP A 1073 -28.31 -18.48 11.49
CA TRP A 1073 -27.01 -19.00 11.92
C TRP A 1073 -25.86 -18.00 11.66
N ILE A 1074 -25.83 -17.36 10.48
CA ILE A 1074 -24.86 -16.31 10.15
C ILE A 1074 -24.92 -15.14 11.17
N THR A 1075 -26.13 -14.73 11.60
CA THR A 1075 -26.29 -13.67 12.63
C THR A 1075 -25.92 -14.09 14.06
N THR A 1076 -25.59 -15.36 14.30
CA THR A 1076 -25.07 -15.83 15.61
C THR A 1076 -23.55 -15.92 15.66
N ILE A 1077 -22.85 -15.60 14.58
CA ILE A 1077 -21.39 -15.61 14.53
C ILE A 1077 -20.84 -14.41 15.34
N PRO A 1078 -19.96 -14.63 16.33
CA PRO A 1078 -19.35 -13.54 17.09
C PRO A 1078 -18.51 -12.61 16.22
N GLU A 1079 -18.59 -11.30 16.47
CA GLU A 1079 -17.90 -10.28 15.67
C GLU A 1079 -16.37 -10.50 15.64
N CYS A 1080 -15.77 -11.04 16.70
CA CYS A 1080 -14.34 -11.34 16.74
C CYS A 1080 -13.91 -12.48 15.79
N VAL A 1081 -14.75 -13.50 15.64
CA VAL A 1081 -14.58 -14.63 14.70
C VAL A 1081 -14.74 -14.14 13.26
N LEU A 1082 -15.75 -13.31 13.01
CA LEU A 1082 -15.96 -12.65 11.71
C LEU A 1082 -14.83 -11.66 11.39
N GLY A 1083 -14.28 -10.97 12.40
CA GLY A 1083 -13.15 -10.04 12.28
C GLY A 1083 -11.88 -10.71 11.79
N GLY A 1084 -11.49 -11.85 12.38
CA GLY A 1084 -10.34 -12.63 11.92
C GLY A 1084 -10.48 -13.11 10.46
N MET A 1085 -11.68 -13.53 10.06
CA MET A 1085 -12.00 -13.92 8.68
C MET A 1085 -11.93 -12.73 7.70
N THR A 1086 -12.66 -11.67 7.99
CA THR A 1086 -12.81 -10.49 7.10
C THR A 1086 -11.49 -9.75 6.92
N THR A 1087 -10.69 -9.65 7.97
CA THR A 1087 -9.32 -9.11 7.92
C THR A 1087 -8.46 -9.79 6.86
N PHE A 1088 -8.47 -11.12 6.79
CA PHE A 1088 -7.74 -11.87 5.74
C PHE A 1088 -8.35 -11.64 4.35
N LEU A 1089 -9.69 -11.65 4.23
CA LEU A 1089 -10.37 -11.38 2.96
C LEU A 1089 -9.98 -10.03 2.37
N PHE A 1090 -10.02 -8.95 3.17
CA PHE A 1090 -9.68 -7.60 2.71
C PHE A 1090 -8.20 -7.46 2.36
N ALA A 1091 -7.29 -8.12 3.09
CA ALA A 1091 -5.88 -8.13 2.72
C ALA A 1091 -5.60 -8.88 1.41
N ASN A 1092 -6.39 -9.90 1.07
CA ASN A 1092 -6.33 -10.55 -0.24
C ASN A 1092 -6.86 -9.62 -1.36
N VAL A 1093 -7.78 -8.70 -1.08
CA VAL A 1093 -8.17 -7.62 -2.00
C VAL A 1093 -6.99 -6.66 -2.23
N ILE A 1094 -6.25 -6.28 -1.18
CA ILE A 1094 -5.01 -5.47 -1.32
C ILE A 1094 -3.97 -6.19 -2.20
N ALA A 1095 -3.70 -7.46 -1.92
CA ALA A 1095 -2.77 -8.27 -2.72
C ALA A 1095 -3.21 -8.42 -4.19
N SER A 1096 -4.53 -8.43 -4.45
CA SER A 1096 -5.10 -8.45 -5.79
C SER A 1096 -4.97 -7.10 -6.50
N GLY A 1097 -5.21 -5.99 -5.80
CA GLY A 1097 -4.95 -4.63 -6.30
C GLY A 1097 -3.47 -4.44 -6.68
N ILE A 1098 -2.54 -4.90 -5.84
CA ILE A 1098 -1.11 -4.94 -6.17
C ILE A 1098 -0.88 -5.80 -7.42
N LYS A 1099 -1.43 -7.03 -7.52
CA LYS A 1099 -1.30 -7.90 -8.70
C LYS A 1099 -1.74 -7.20 -9.99
N ILE A 1100 -2.83 -6.42 -9.96
CA ILE A 1100 -3.33 -5.67 -11.12
C ILE A 1100 -2.34 -4.58 -11.56
N ILE A 1101 -1.60 -3.96 -10.62
CA ILE A 1101 -0.49 -3.05 -10.96
C ILE A 1101 0.67 -3.82 -11.60
N ILE A 1102 1.00 -5.02 -11.12
CA ILE A 1102 2.11 -5.85 -11.66
C ILE A 1102 1.83 -6.31 -13.09
N ASN A 1103 0.61 -6.80 -13.34
CA ASN A 1103 0.19 -7.36 -14.63
C ASN A 1103 -0.09 -6.29 -15.70
N GLY A 1104 -0.01 -5.01 -15.36
CA GLY A 1104 -0.23 -3.90 -16.28
C GLY A 1104 1.02 -3.46 -17.05
N ASP A 1105 1.00 -2.20 -17.51
CA ASP A 1105 2.19 -1.57 -18.07
C ASP A 1105 3.34 -1.54 -17.04
N PRO A 1106 4.61 -1.68 -17.45
CA PRO A 1106 5.76 -1.54 -16.57
C PRO A 1106 5.70 -0.26 -15.73
N LEU A 1107 6.27 -0.30 -14.52
CA LEU A 1107 6.38 0.86 -13.63
C LEU A 1107 7.43 1.90 -14.11
N THR A 1108 7.12 2.49 -15.26
CA THR A 1108 7.72 3.72 -15.79
C THR A 1108 7.68 4.84 -14.75
N ARG A 1109 8.45 5.91 -14.99
CA ARG A 1109 8.38 7.11 -14.14
C ARG A 1109 6.94 7.62 -14.05
N ARG A 1110 6.25 7.75 -15.18
CA ARG A 1110 4.86 8.21 -15.26
C ARG A 1110 3.94 7.41 -14.35
N SER A 1111 3.90 6.09 -14.48
CA SER A 1111 3.03 5.24 -13.66
C SER A 1111 3.41 5.27 -12.18
N ARG A 1112 4.72 5.31 -11.84
CA ARG A 1112 5.17 5.47 -10.44
C ARG A 1112 4.80 6.82 -9.83
N PHE A 1113 4.84 7.91 -10.59
CA PHE A 1113 4.42 9.23 -10.10
C PHE A 1113 2.90 9.30 -9.87
N ILE A 1114 2.10 8.76 -10.81
CA ILE A 1114 0.64 8.62 -10.64
C ILE A 1114 0.34 7.79 -9.39
N LEU A 1115 1.03 6.66 -9.21
CA LEU A 1115 0.94 5.79 -8.04
C LEU A 1115 1.24 6.56 -6.75
N ALA A 1116 2.39 7.23 -6.66
CA ALA A 1116 2.79 8.00 -5.48
C ALA A 1116 1.79 9.12 -5.15
N CYS A 1117 1.40 9.96 -6.12
CA CYS A 1117 0.45 11.06 -5.84
C CYS A 1117 -0.93 10.57 -5.41
N SER A 1118 -1.42 9.46 -5.98
CA SER A 1118 -2.74 8.92 -5.63
C SER A 1118 -2.72 8.27 -4.25
N LEU A 1119 -1.68 7.49 -3.95
CA LEU A 1119 -1.51 6.85 -2.64
C LEU A 1119 -1.19 7.85 -1.53
N ALA A 1120 -0.48 8.94 -1.83
CA ALA A 1120 -0.25 10.05 -0.91
C ALA A 1120 -1.57 10.55 -0.30
N LEU A 1121 -2.52 10.92 -1.16
CA LEU A 1121 -3.79 11.49 -0.75
C LEU A 1121 -4.75 10.44 -0.19
N ALA A 1122 -4.76 9.23 -0.77
CA ALA A 1122 -5.63 8.14 -0.32
C ALA A 1122 -5.27 7.63 1.09
N PHE A 1123 -4.01 7.24 1.33
CA PHE A 1123 -3.58 6.82 2.68
C PHE A 1123 -3.61 7.98 3.68
N GLY A 1124 -3.33 9.20 3.24
CA GLY A 1124 -3.34 10.37 4.11
C GLY A 1124 -4.69 10.65 4.74
N VAL A 1125 -5.75 10.59 3.94
CA VAL A 1125 -7.13 10.71 4.44
C VAL A 1125 -7.55 9.49 5.26
N GLU A 1126 -7.14 8.28 4.88
CA GLU A 1126 -7.44 7.06 5.63
C GLU A 1126 -6.88 7.11 7.06
N LEU A 1127 -5.61 7.54 7.20
CA LEU A 1127 -4.91 7.61 8.48
C LEU A 1127 -5.26 8.85 9.30
N VAL A 1128 -5.73 9.93 8.65
CA VAL A 1128 -6.05 11.21 9.29
C VAL A 1128 -7.40 11.76 8.77
N PRO A 1129 -8.54 11.07 9.00
CA PRO A 1129 -9.84 11.47 8.46
C PRO A 1129 -10.32 12.84 8.98
N GLN A 1130 -9.79 13.29 10.12
CA GLN A 1130 -10.01 14.63 10.68
C GLN A 1130 -9.51 15.76 9.76
N TRP A 1131 -8.52 15.49 8.90
CA TRP A 1131 -7.90 16.48 8.01
C TRP A 1131 -8.92 17.09 7.03
N ALA A 1132 -9.81 16.28 6.46
CA ALA A 1132 -10.83 16.76 5.51
C ALA A 1132 -12.15 17.19 6.18
N THR A 1133 -12.54 16.52 7.27
CA THR A 1133 -13.92 16.53 7.77
C THR A 1133 -14.27 17.69 8.70
N LEU A 1134 -13.28 18.33 9.32
CA LEU A 1134 -13.50 19.33 10.38
C LEU A 1134 -13.56 20.77 9.85
N ASN A 1135 -12.40 21.33 9.51
CA ASN A 1135 -12.21 22.77 9.34
C ASN A 1135 -11.91 23.18 7.88
N LEU A 1136 -11.93 22.23 6.93
CA LEU A 1136 -11.69 22.48 5.50
C LEU A 1136 -12.79 23.37 4.87
N TRP A 1137 -14.04 23.19 5.26
CA TRP A 1137 -15.16 24.05 4.86
C TRP A 1137 -16.20 24.04 5.99
N PRO A 1138 -16.09 24.89 7.02
CA PRO A 1138 -17.03 24.89 8.14
C PRO A 1138 -18.43 25.37 7.71
N VAL A 1139 -19.47 24.90 8.40
CA VAL A 1139 -20.85 25.38 8.19
C VAL A 1139 -20.96 26.78 8.79
N THR A 1140 -21.26 27.77 7.95
CA THR A 1140 -21.51 29.15 8.38
C THR A 1140 -22.99 29.39 8.69
N PRO A 1141 -23.35 30.17 9.72
CA PRO A 1141 -24.72 30.63 9.92
C PRO A 1141 -25.20 31.38 8.67
N GLY A 1142 -26.25 30.88 8.01
CA GLY A 1142 -26.76 31.43 6.74
C GLY A 1142 -26.41 30.63 5.47
N MET A 1143 -25.68 29.51 5.56
CA MET A 1143 -25.46 28.61 4.42
C MET A 1143 -26.79 27.97 3.95
N SER A 1144 -27.09 28.03 2.65
CA SER A 1144 -28.33 27.45 2.10
C SER A 1144 -28.33 25.91 2.19
N PRO A 1145 -29.49 25.25 2.32
CA PRO A 1145 -29.57 23.78 2.41
C PRO A 1145 -28.92 23.06 1.22
N GLY A 1146 -29.08 23.60 0.00
CA GLY A 1146 -28.45 23.06 -1.20
C GLY A 1146 -26.93 23.19 -1.20
N LEU A 1147 -26.39 24.33 -0.75
CA LEU A 1147 -24.94 24.52 -0.63
C LEU A 1147 -24.35 23.65 0.48
N ARG A 1148 -25.06 23.48 1.60
CA ARG A 1148 -24.70 22.52 2.65
C ARG A 1148 -24.67 21.09 2.11
N GLY A 1149 -25.71 20.66 1.40
CA GLY A 1149 -25.75 19.33 0.77
C GLY A 1149 -24.60 19.08 -0.22
N LEU A 1150 -24.26 20.07 -1.05
CA LEU A 1150 -23.11 19.99 -1.97
C LEU A 1150 -21.77 19.93 -1.21
N ARG A 1151 -21.63 20.75 -0.15
CA ARG A 1151 -20.45 20.77 0.73
C ARG A 1151 -20.28 19.43 1.46
N ASP A 1152 -21.35 18.87 1.99
CA ASP A 1152 -21.36 17.57 2.68
C ASP A 1152 -21.04 16.42 1.69
N ALA A 1153 -21.55 16.49 0.46
CA ALA A 1153 -21.22 15.56 -0.62
C ALA A 1153 -19.73 15.61 -1.01
N ILE A 1154 -19.16 16.81 -1.17
CA ILE A 1154 -17.73 16.99 -1.50
C ILE A 1154 -16.85 16.52 -0.34
N ILE A 1155 -17.20 16.86 0.91
CA ILE A 1155 -16.46 16.40 2.09
C ILE A 1155 -16.49 14.87 2.16
N LEU A 1156 -17.64 14.22 1.91
CA LEU A 1156 -17.75 12.76 1.93
C LEU A 1156 -16.86 12.08 0.86
N VAL A 1157 -16.75 12.65 -0.34
CA VAL A 1157 -15.82 12.16 -1.36
C VAL A 1157 -14.36 12.36 -0.92
N ILE A 1158 -14.00 13.57 -0.47
CA ILE A 1158 -12.62 13.85 -0.03
C ILE A 1158 -12.24 13.00 1.20
N SER A 1159 -13.18 12.69 2.10
CA SER A 1159 -12.95 11.84 3.28
C SER A 1159 -12.92 10.34 2.97
N THR A 1160 -13.27 9.92 1.75
CA THR A 1160 -13.32 8.49 1.37
C THR A 1160 -12.08 8.15 0.54
N SER A 1161 -11.07 7.57 1.20
CA SER A 1161 -9.71 7.33 0.72
C SER A 1161 -9.62 6.73 -0.69
N PHE A 1162 -10.34 5.64 -0.97
CA PHE A 1162 -10.33 4.97 -2.27
C PHE A 1162 -10.99 5.82 -3.37
N THR A 1163 -11.98 6.65 -3.05
CA THR A 1163 -12.57 7.58 -4.05
C THR A 1163 -11.61 8.71 -4.39
N LEU A 1164 -10.94 9.29 -3.38
CA LEU A 1164 -9.92 10.31 -3.58
C LEU A 1164 -8.73 9.75 -4.38
N GLY A 1165 -8.24 8.56 -4.03
CA GLY A 1165 -7.20 7.86 -4.76
C GLY A 1165 -7.56 7.56 -6.22
N ALA A 1166 -8.78 7.07 -6.48
CA ALA A 1166 -9.26 6.79 -7.83
C ALA A 1166 -9.38 8.07 -8.68
N VAL A 1167 -9.98 9.13 -8.14
CA VAL A 1167 -10.15 10.42 -8.82
C VAL A 1167 -8.79 11.06 -9.14
N VAL A 1168 -7.85 11.05 -8.18
CA VAL A 1168 -6.49 11.57 -8.39
C VAL A 1168 -5.74 10.74 -9.43
N ALA A 1169 -5.82 9.40 -9.38
CA ALA A 1169 -5.18 8.52 -10.35
C ALA A 1169 -5.71 8.76 -11.77
N LEU A 1170 -7.03 8.90 -11.92
CA LEU A 1170 -7.71 9.17 -13.20
C LEU A 1170 -7.31 10.56 -13.74
N ILE A 1171 -7.34 11.61 -12.92
CA ILE A 1171 -6.95 12.97 -13.32
C ILE A 1171 -5.48 13.00 -13.75
N LEU A 1172 -4.57 12.46 -12.96
CA LEU A 1172 -3.14 12.45 -13.29
C LEU A 1172 -2.84 11.57 -14.51
N ASN A 1173 -3.55 10.46 -14.70
CA ASN A 1173 -3.43 9.67 -15.93
C ASN A 1173 -3.93 10.42 -17.18
N LEU A 1174 -4.87 11.36 -17.06
CA LEU A 1174 -5.30 12.19 -18.19
C LEU A 1174 -4.37 13.39 -18.46
N ILE A 1175 -3.79 13.97 -17.40
CA ILE A 1175 -2.92 15.16 -17.50
C ILE A 1175 -1.46 14.82 -17.83
N ILE A 1176 -0.91 13.72 -17.29
CA ILE A 1176 0.52 13.43 -17.45
C ILE A 1176 0.76 12.76 -18.83
N PRO A 1177 1.61 13.36 -19.70
CA PRO A 1177 1.88 12.83 -21.04
C PRO A 1177 2.53 11.44 -20.98
N GLN A 1178 2.36 10.64 -22.03
CA GLN A 1178 3.00 9.33 -22.15
C GLN A 1178 4.50 9.47 -22.45
N ASP A 1179 5.32 8.60 -21.86
CA ASP A 1179 6.76 8.54 -22.12
C ASP A 1179 7.01 8.04 -23.57
N ALA A 1180 7.84 8.78 -24.31
CA ALA A 1180 8.00 8.61 -25.77
C ALA A 1180 8.59 7.24 -26.20
N SER A 1181 9.21 6.49 -25.28
CA SER A 1181 9.78 5.16 -25.51
C SER A 1181 8.75 4.08 -25.82
N SER A 1182 7.45 4.37 -25.71
CA SER A 1182 6.34 3.48 -26.09
C SER A 1182 5.97 3.55 -27.58
N THR A 1183 6.44 4.57 -28.30
CA THR A 1183 6.01 4.85 -29.69
C THR A 1183 6.94 4.22 -30.74
N SER A 1184 8.25 4.12 -30.48
CA SER A 1184 9.22 3.57 -31.44
C SER A 1184 8.99 2.08 -31.73
N THR A 1185 8.76 1.25 -30.70
CA THR A 1185 8.66 -0.21 -30.85
C THR A 1185 7.50 -0.65 -31.74
N ASN A 1186 6.40 0.12 -31.81
CA ASN A 1186 5.20 -0.24 -32.58
C ASN A 1186 5.12 0.43 -33.97
N LEU A 1187 6.06 1.31 -34.31
CA LEU A 1187 6.09 2.03 -35.61
C LEU A 1187 7.36 1.76 -36.41
N GLU A 1188 8.49 1.46 -35.75
CA GLU A 1188 9.76 1.21 -36.44
C GLU A 1188 9.89 -0.25 -36.93
N LEU A 1189 9.22 -1.22 -36.29
CA LEU A 1189 9.23 -2.62 -36.76
C LEU A 1189 8.65 -2.76 -38.20
N PRO A 1190 7.46 -2.24 -38.52
CA PRO A 1190 6.94 -2.30 -39.90
C PRO A 1190 7.78 -1.53 -40.91
N GLU A 1191 8.41 -0.40 -40.52
CA GLU A 1191 9.27 0.36 -41.43
C GLU A 1191 10.65 -0.29 -41.64
N LEU A 1192 11.24 -0.90 -40.61
CA LEU A 1192 12.51 -1.63 -40.72
C LEU A 1192 12.31 -2.97 -41.44
N GLU A 1193 11.23 -3.69 -41.20
CA GLU A 1193 10.86 -4.87 -41.99
C GLU A 1193 10.55 -4.49 -43.44
N ALA A 1194 9.78 -3.42 -43.70
CA ALA A 1194 9.55 -2.95 -45.07
C ALA A 1194 10.84 -2.48 -45.77
N LYS A 1195 11.77 -1.84 -45.06
CA LYS A 1195 13.09 -1.45 -45.60
C LYS A 1195 14.02 -2.65 -45.79
N ALA A 1196 13.98 -3.66 -44.92
CA ALA A 1196 14.73 -4.90 -45.09
C ALA A 1196 14.20 -5.69 -46.28
N ILE A 1197 12.89 -5.86 -46.41
CA ILE A 1197 12.22 -6.53 -47.54
C ILE A 1197 12.44 -5.75 -48.86
N ALA A 1198 12.52 -4.42 -48.82
CA ALA A 1198 12.87 -3.60 -49.98
C ALA A 1198 14.36 -3.73 -50.36
N ALA A 1199 15.27 -3.78 -49.39
CA ALA A 1199 16.70 -4.00 -49.63
C ALA A 1199 16.96 -5.41 -50.20
N GLU A 1200 16.31 -6.44 -49.64
CA GLU A 1200 16.43 -7.83 -50.08
C GLU A 1200 15.87 -8.03 -51.51
N LYS A 1201 14.81 -7.29 -51.88
CA LYS A 1201 14.29 -7.24 -53.26
C LYS A 1201 15.15 -6.43 -54.25
N SER A 1202 16.12 -5.64 -53.77
CA SER A 1202 17.06 -4.90 -54.63
C SER A 1202 18.36 -5.67 -54.92
N GLY A 1203 18.62 -6.76 -54.20
CA GLY A 1203 19.86 -7.54 -54.28
C GLY A 1203 19.84 -8.72 -55.26
N SER A 1204 19.20 -8.58 -56.43
CA SER A 1204 19.16 -9.65 -57.44
C SER A 1204 18.99 -9.13 -58.87
N GLY A 1205 20.12 -9.04 -59.59
CA GLY A 1205 20.11 -9.07 -61.06
C GLY A 1205 20.75 -7.90 -61.81
N LYS A 1206 21.92 -8.21 -62.39
CA LYS A 1206 22.53 -7.69 -63.64
C LYS A 1206 23.52 -6.53 -63.56
N ASP A 1207 24.71 -6.86 -64.08
CA ASP A 1207 25.72 -5.98 -64.64
C ASP A 1207 25.25 -5.19 -65.87
N SER A 1208 26.13 -4.28 -66.30
CA SER A 1208 26.27 -3.62 -67.61
C SER A 1208 25.78 -2.16 -67.78
N ALA A 1209 26.78 -1.31 -68.01
CA ALA A 1209 26.86 -0.20 -68.96
C ALA A 1209 26.12 1.15 -68.76
N SER A 1210 26.94 2.21 -68.94
CA SER A 1210 26.69 3.51 -69.59
C SER A 1210 25.75 4.57 -68.99
N ASP A 1211 26.37 5.73 -68.78
CA ASP A 1211 25.97 7.09 -69.20
C ASP A 1211 24.93 7.95 -68.42
N GLU A 1212 25.51 9.02 -67.85
CA GLU A 1212 25.12 10.44 -67.97
C GLU A 1212 23.87 11.08 -67.30
N LEU A 1213 24.11 12.36 -66.94
CA LEU A 1213 23.21 13.53 -66.91
C LEU A 1213 22.03 13.64 -65.90
N SER A 1214 22.38 14.26 -64.77
CA SER A 1214 21.95 15.62 -64.37
C SER A 1214 20.47 16.00 -64.11
N SER A 1215 20.35 16.85 -63.07
CA SER A 1215 19.51 18.05 -62.96
C SER A 1215 18.09 17.95 -62.36
N HIS A 1216 17.86 18.85 -61.39
CA HIS A 1216 16.72 19.78 -61.22
C HIS A 1216 15.28 19.36 -61.65
N SER A 1217 14.18 19.73 -60.96
CA SER A 1217 14.00 20.43 -59.68
C SER A 1217 12.51 20.63 -59.35
N HIS A 1218 12.18 20.89 -58.08
CA HIS A 1218 11.16 21.84 -57.60
C HIS A 1218 9.63 21.64 -57.83
N VAL A 1219 8.91 21.87 -56.72
CA VAL A 1219 7.72 22.77 -56.56
C VAL A 1219 6.29 22.19 -56.67
N ASP A 1220 5.61 22.24 -55.51
CA ASP A 1220 4.23 22.69 -55.20
C ASP A 1220 2.99 22.08 -55.93
N ALA A 1221 1.75 22.17 -55.41
CA ALA A 1221 1.22 22.25 -54.03
C ALA A 1221 -0.32 22.07 -54.04
N ALA A 1222 -0.88 21.83 -52.83
CA ALA A 1222 -2.22 22.25 -52.37
C ALA A 1222 -3.55 21.54 -52.79
N ALA A 1223 -4.36 21.35 -51.74
CA ALA A 1223 -5.82 21.47 -51.64
C ALA A 1223 -6.77 20.33 -52.08
N GLY A 1224 -7.81 20.08 -51.25
CA GLY A 1224 -8.98 19.24 -51.56
C GLY A 1224 -9.52 18.47 -50.33
N HIS A 1225 -10.72 18.78 -49.84
CA HIS A 1225 -11.35 18.15 -48.67
C HIS A 1225 -12.63 17.35 -49.05
N MET A 1226 -12.98 16.37 -48.20
CA MET A 1226 -14.31 15.74 -47.98
C MET A 1226 -14.78 14.48 -48.78
N VAL A 1227 -14.64 13.32 -48.09
CA VAL A 1227 -15.71 12.37 -47.67
C VAL A 1227 -16.30 11.36 -48.72
N PRO A 1228 -16.69 10.11 -48.30
CA PRO A 1228 -16.77 8.89 -49.14
C PRO A 1228 -18.27 8.47 -49.42
N PRO A 1229 -18.70 7.21 -49.78
CA PRO A 1229 -18.02 5.90 -49.90
C PRO A 1229 -18.45 4.94 -51.06
N ALA A 1230 -17.95 3.69 -51.00
CA ALA A 1230 -18.63 2.40 -51.33
C ALA A 1230 -18.28 1.60 -52.62
N VAL A 1231 -17.78 0.37 -52.37
CA VAL A 1231 -18.20 -0.95 -52.96
C VAL A 1231 -17.67 -1.45 -54.33
N ALA A 1232 -17.35 -2.77 -54.34
CA ALA A 1232 -17.38 -3.77 -55.44
C ALA A 1232 -16.06 -4.37 -56.03
N MET A 1233 -15.76 -5.58 -55.52
CA MET A 1233 -15.59 -6.87 -56.28
C MET A 1233 -14.33 -7.25 -57.10
N VAL A 1234 -14.31 -8.56 -57.43
CA VAL A 1234 -13.32 -9.39 -58.19
C VAL A 1234 -12.08 -9.81 -57.37
N ALA A 1235 -11.84 -11.05 -56.92
CA ALA A 1235 -12.24 -12.44 -57.25
C ALA A 1235 -11.29 -13.22 -58.21
N ALA A 1236 -10.69 -14.31 -57.68
CA ALA A 1236 -9.93 -15.39 -58.35
C ALA A 1236 -8.64 -14.95 -59.11
N ASP A 1237 -7.65 -15.79 -59.45
CA ASP A 1237 -7.56 -17.26 -59.50
C ASP A 1237 -6.08 -17.76 -59.58
N VAL A 1238 -5.90 -19.09 -59.59
CA VAL A 1238 -4.76 -19.91 -60.07
C VAL A 1238 -3.40 -19.94 -59.32
N ALA A 1239 -3.08 -21.17 -58.94
CA ALA A 1239 -1.87 -21.70 -58.32
C ALA A 1239 -0.60 -21.77 -59.20
N GLY A 1240 0.56 -22.04 -58.56
CA GLY A 1240 1.48 -23.08 -59.05
C GLY A 1240 2.99 -22.85 -58.93
N LYS A 1241 3.65 -23.68 -58.09
CA LYS A 1241 5.09 -24.06 -58.10
C LYS A 1241 6.08 -22.92 -57.75
N VAL A 1242 7.20 -23.15 -57.05
CA VAL A 1242 7.87 -24.39 -56.57
C VAL A 1242 8.03 -24.31 -55.05
#